data_AF-A0AAV8XD36-F1
#
_entry.id   AF-A0AAV8XD36-F1
#
_cell.length_a   1.000
_cell.length_b   1.000
_cell.length_c   1.000
_cell.angle_alpha   90.00
_cell.angle_beta   90.00
_cell.angle_gamma   90.00
#
_symmetry.space_group_name_H-M   'P 1'
#
loop_
_entity.id
_entity.type
_entity.pdbx_description
1 polymer ?
#
loop_
_entity_poly.entity_id
_entity_poly.type
_entity_poly.pdbx_seq_one_letter_code
_entity_poly.pdbx_strand_id
1 'polypeptide(L)'
;MAKRPLGIDPTRGIGTAYEGYVKVPKQGGVKKGWVRQFVVVCDFKLFLYDISADRNALPSVHVAQVLDMRDPQFSVSSVKDSDVIHANKKDIPCIFKITTSLMEPPGPRNSTLMLADTEAEKNKWVVALAELHRIMKRNNLPNTTVLVARELIDTSLTLLRSTHSAVIIDPDRIVLGTEEGMYCIDLDRTEIAKIGEGKKIFQLEYISEEHLLVVVSGKQRQVRLVPIRALDGDEVEWIKVTESKGCSVLTVGPVLRAPLTFCLCVSIKKQQNSSVIIIYEITRTKTRHQRVREIGLPVNVQSLQLLSDGRLCVGSPSCFTVYNIQSGDQQLMSLLHPENPLYATITCSTVEALRVVELPRHEYLLVFGTLAAFVDRHGRRSRDREIMYPAVPTAIAYRDGHLVVYSDTHIDIFNCATGEWVQTVNIKKAKPLNDSGSLTLCTLYDLAHLLYLSNIHQREVLNLDNIVTLDREGRTVQKTRRRFSLREGNRSQRINTDRRSKLISAPTNFNHISHMGPGDGIQRQRLIDLTTSLVDQTTDPNPYGAPTPQPRQQPTKLAPLPPKHGERKRPEISNPTPIRTTFPAYNGAKRAAPPRPRDLPPALPRPSDTSPSPDPASIGSMSSLHEIIKGTENRSSPRHSIASNNSSNLSTPPSPQADHHNSSSYDS
;
A
#
# COMPACT_ATOMS: atom_id res chain seq x y z
N MET A 1 46.95 0.86 -6.71
CA MET A 1 46.31 0.08 -7.79
C MET A 1 45.04 0.80 -8.23
N ALA A 2 44.72 0.85 -9.52
CA ALA A 2 43.45 1.40 -9.98
C ALA A 2 42.32 0.39 -9.74
N LYS A 3 41.20 0.81 -9.12
CA LYS A 3 39.96 0.02 -9.13
C LYS A 3 39.48 -0.11 -10.58
N ARG A 4 39.03 -1.29 -11.01
CA ARG A 4 38.19 -1.42 -12.22
C ARG A 4 36.94 -0.54 -12.01
N PRO A 5 36.40 0.11 -13.07
CA PRO A 5 35.14 0.83 -12.94
C PRO A 5 34.02 -0.14 -12.55
N LEU A 6 33.19 0.29 -11.58
CA LEU A 6 31.88 -0.30 -11.34
C LEU A 6 31.02 -0.07 -12.58
N GLY A 7 30.35 -1.11 -13.07
CA GLY A 7 29.69 -1.11 -14.37
C GLY A 7 28.26 -1.63 -14.29
N ILE A 8 27.30 -0.78 -14.67
CA ILE A 8 25.99 -1.22 -15.15
C ILE A 8 26.14 -1.69 -16.61
N ASP A 9 25.56 -2.84 -16.94
CA ASP A 9 25.25 -3.19 -18.33
C ASP A 9 24.23 -2.17 -18.86
N PRO A 10 24.59 -1.30 -19.83
CA PRO A 10 23.70 -0.24 -20.27
C PRO A 10 22.50 -0.77 -21.08
N THR A 11 22.57 -2.00 -21.60
CA THR A 11 21.52 -2.62 -22.43
C THR A 11 20.50 -3.39 -21.61
N ARG A 12 20.94 -4.01 -20.50
CA ARG A 12 20.06 -4.74 -19.56
C ARG A 12 19.66 -3.91 -18.35
N GLY A 13 20.44 -2.88 -18.02
CA GLY A 13 20.25 -2.03 -16.85
C GLY A 13 20.57 -2.73 -15.53
N ILE A 14 21.54 -3.64 -15.52
CA ILE A 14 21.87 -4.50 -14.38
C ILE A 14 23.31 -4.25 -13.91
N GLY A 15 23.53 -4.25 -12.59
CA GLY A 15 24.83 -4.14 -11.93
C GLY A 15 24.98 -2.88 -11.08
N THR A 16 26.05 -2.82 -10.27
CA THR A 16 26.40 -1.62 -9.49
C THR A 16 27.17 -0.64 -10.36
N ALA A 17 26.72 0.61 -10.47
CA ALA A 17 27.44 1.68 -11.16
C ALA A 17 28.17 2.63 -10.21
N TYR A 18 27.66 2.84 -8.99
CA TYR A 18 28.25 3.79 -8.04
C TYR A 18 27.93 3.38 -6.60
N GLU A 19 28.84 3.68 -5.68
CA GLU A 19 28.70 3.43 -4.24
C GLU A 19 29.39 4.54 -3.45
N GLY A 20 28.93 4.83 -2.23
CA GLY A 20 29.61 5.78 -1.36
C GLY A 20 28.81 6.22 -0.15
N TYR A 21 29.44 7.03 0.69
CA TYR A 21 28.80 7.63 1.86
C TYR A 21 28.15 8.97 1.48
N VAL A 22 26.97 9.21 2.05
CA VAL A 22 26.33 10.53 2.11
C VAL A 22 25.78 10.75 3.53
N LYS A 23 25.24 11.93 3.80
CA LYS A 23 24.41 12.18 4.97
C LYS A 23 23.01 12.63 4.53
N VAL A 24 21.96 12.09 5.15
CA VAL A 24 20.57 12.51 4.91
C VAL A 24 20.02 13.24 6.16
N PRO A 25 18.99 14.08 6.05
CA PRO A 25 18.39 14.73 7.20
C PRO A 25 17.78 13.70 8.17
N LYS A 26 17.94 13.91 9.48
CA LYS A 26 17.24 13.12 10.50
C LYS A 26 15.73 13.37 10.45
N GLN A 27 14.95 12.51 11.12
CA GLN A 27 13.52 12.77 11.33
C GLN A 27 13.32 14.15 12.00
N GLY A 28 12.44 14.98 11.44
CA GLY A 28 12.34 16.41 11.75
C GLY A 28 13.18 17.35 10.86
N GLY A 29 13.86 16.81 9.84
CA GLY A 29 14.55 17.57 8.80
C GLY A 29 15.92 18.12 9.22
N VAL A 30 16.51 18.96 8.38
CA VAL A 30 17.90 19.48 8.53
C VAL A 30 18.13 20.17 9.88
N LYS A 31 17.09 20.78 10.48
CA LYS A 31 17.13 21.38 11.83
C LYS A 31 17.48 20.39 12.95
N LYS A 32 17.23 19.09 12.75
CA LYS A 32 17.62 18.00 13.68
C LYS A 32 19.01 17.42 13.36
N GLY A 33 19.71 17.98 12.37
CA GLY A 33 21.00 17.51 11.89
C GLY A 33 20.90 16.36 10.88
N TRP A 34 22.05 15.83 10.52
CA TRP A 34 22.22 14.79 9.50
C TRP A 34 22.58 13.43 10.12
N VAL A 35 22.22 12.34 9.46
CA VAL A 35 22.65 10.97 9.75
C VAL A 35 23.43 10.41 8.56
N ARG A 36 24.53 9.69 8.81
CA ARG A 36 25.36 9.10 7.76
C ARG A 36 24.69 7.83 7.24
N GLN A 37 24.64 7.68 5.92
CA GLN A 37 24.15 6.48 5.24
C GLN A 37 25.18 6.01 4.21
N PHE A 38 25.19 4.71 3.93
CA PHE A 38 25.89 4.14 2.79
C PHE A 38 24.88 3.98 1.65
N VAL A 39 25.24 4.45 0.45
CA VAL A 39 24.37 4.44 -0.72
C VAL A 39 24.99 3.60 -1.82
N VAL A 40 24.23 2.63 -2.32
CA VAL A 40 24.58 1.81 -3.47
C VAL A 40 23.64 2.15 -4.63
N VAL A 41 24.17 2.32 -5.83
CA VAL A 41 23.41 2.57 -7.05
C VAL A 41 23.51 1.35 -7.95
N CYS A 42 22.45 0.55 -7.99
CA CYS A 42 22.39 -0.74 -8.66
C CYS A 42 21.04 -0.90 -9.37
N ASP A 43 21.01 -1.53 -10.54
CA ASP A 43 19.78 -1.86 -11.30
C ASP A 43 18.82 -0.66 -11.58
N PHE A 44 19.39 0.55 -11.72
CA PHE A 44 18.67 1.84 -11.77
C PHE A 44 17.82 2.17 -10.53
N LYS A 45 18.18 1.62 -9.37
CA LYS A 45 17.69 2.01 -8.03
C LYS A 45 18.85 2.55 -7.18
N LEU A 46 18.55 3.47 -6.26
CA LEU A 46 19.45 3.84 -5.16
C LEU A 46 18.98 3.18 -3.88
N PHE A 47 19.88 2.49 -3.21
CA PHE A 47 19.67 1.78 -1.95
C PHE A 47 20.35 2.57 -0.84
N LEU A 48 19.57 3.11 0.10
CA LEU A 48 20.07 3.88 1.23
C LEU A 48 20.10 2.97 2.47
N TYR A 49 21.29 2.68 2.99
CA TYR A 49 21.49 1.87 4.20
C TYR A 49 21.88 2.78 5.38
N ASP A 50 21.15 2.67 6.49
CA ASP A 50 21.58 3.28 7.76
C ASP A 50 22.89 2.65 8.24
N ILE A 51 23.74 3.45 8.90
CA ILE A 51 25.02 3.02 9.46
C ILE A 51 24.88 3.00 10.99
N SER A 52 25.34 1.92 11.64
CA SER A 52 25.26 1.83 13.10
C SER A 52 26.12 2.90 13.78
N ALA A 53 25.68 3.36 14.95
CA ALA A 53 26.42 4.33 15.77
C ALA A 53 27.59 3.70 16.55
N ASP A 54 27.74 2.37 16.47
CA ASP A 54 28.76 1.60 17.15
C ASP A 54 30.14 1.76 16.50
N ARG A 55 31.20 1.40 17.23
CA ARG A 55 32.61 1.61 16.84
C ARG A 55 33.00 1.07 15.45
N ASN A 56 32.29 0.07 14.94
CA ASN A 56 32.59 -0.56 13.64
C ASN A 56 31.89 0.11 12.44
N ALA A 57 30.90 1.00 12.68
CA ALA A 57 30.20 1.79 11.67
C ALA A 57 29.79 1.01 10.40
N LEU A 58 29.21 -0.18 10.59
CA LEU A 58 28.78 -1.05 9.49
C LEU A 58 27.40 -0.61 8.96
N PRO A 59 27.12 -0.76 7.65
CA PRO A 59 25.78 -0.61 7.11
C PRO A 59 24.81 -1.66 7.67
N SER A 60 23.54 -1.27 7.81
CA SER A 60 22.41 -2.15 8.08
C SER A 60 22.27 -3.24 7.01
N VAL A 61 21.80 -4.42 7.42
CA VAL A 61 21.43 -5.51 6.49
C VAL A 61 20.18 -5.15 5.68
N HIS A 62 19.24 -4.42 6.28
CA HIS A 62 18.01 -3.95 5.63
C HIS A 62 18.17 -2.53 5.07
N VAL A 63 17.56 -2.30 3.92
CA VAL A 63 17.55 -1.00 3.23
C VAL A 63 16.59 -0.05 3.95
N ALA A 64 17.08 1.15 4.33
CA ALA A 64 16.27 2.16 4.99
C ALA A 64 15.33 2.89 4.00
N GLN A 65 15.77 3.12 2.75
CA GLN A 65 14.95 3.68 1.68
C GLN A 65 15.46 3.28 0.29
N VAL A 66 14.55 2.97 -0.63
CA VAL A 66 14.84 2.74 -2.06
C VAL A 66 14.31 3.91 -2.89
N LEU A 67 15.11 4.43 -3.82
CA LEU A 67 14.71 5.43 -4.82
C LEU A 67 14.89 4.85 -6.23
N ASP A 68 13.80 4.61 -6.95
CA ASP A 68 13.84 4.07 -8.31
C ASP A 68 14.00 5.20 -9.35
N MET A 69 14.97 5.08 -10.27
CA MET A 69 15.17 6.05 -11.35
C MET A 69 14.11 5.94 -12.45
N ARG A 70 13.33 4.86 -12.48
CA ARG A 70 12.22 4.63 -13.42
C ARG A 70 10.97 5.44 -13.06
N ASP A 71 10.94 6.09 -11.89
CA ASP A 71 9.87 6.99 -11.48
C ASP A 71 9.68 8.13 -12.51
N PRO A 72 8.45 8.41 -12.98
CA PRO A 72 8.20 9.45 -13.99
C PRO A 72 8.68 10.86 -13.62
N GLN A 73 8.83 11.16 -12.32
CA GLN A 73 9.33 12.43 -11.80
C GLN A 73 10.76 12.32 -11.22
N PHE A 74 11.47 11.22 -11.46
CA PHE A 74 12.87 11.07 -11.04
C PHE A 74 13.71 12.24 -11.57
N SER A 75 14.33 12.96 -10.65
CA SER A 75 15.23 14.06 -10.97
C SER A 75 16.26 14.27 -9.87
N VAL A 76 17.47 14.68 -10.27
CA VAL A 76 18.58 15.03 -9.37
C VAL A 76 19.00 16.47 -9.65
N SER A 77 19.21 17.26 -8.60
CA SER A 77 19.54 18.69 -8.71
C SER A 77 20.44 19.18 -7.57
N SER A 78 21.18 20.27 -7.81
CA SER A 78 21.73 21.08 -6.72
C SER A 78 20.60 21.79 -5.97
N VAL A 79 20.85 22.20 -4.73
CA VAL A 79 19.93 23.03 -3.94
C VAL A 79 20.36 24.51 -3.93
N LYS A 80 19.42 25.41 -3.62
CA LYS A 80 19.67 26.81 -3.26
C LYS A 80 19.47 27.00 -1.74
N ASP A 81 19.92 28.11 -1.17
CA ASP A 81 19.64 28.47 0.23
C ASP A 81 18.14 28.40 0.59
N SER A 82 17.27 28.74 -0.37
CA SER A 82 15.81 28.66 -0.24
C SER A 82 15.26 27.23 -0.13
N ASP A 83 15.94 26.21 -0.66
CA ASP A 83 15.56 24.80 -0.49
C ASP A 83 15.94 24.25 0.90
N VAL A 84 16.96 24.83 1.53
CA VAL A 84 17.64 24.27 2.71
C VAL A 84 17.88 25.30 3.82
N ILE A 85 16.83 26.06 4.17
CA ILE A 85 16.84 27.19 5.14
C ILE A 85 17.41 26.90 6.55
N HIS A 86 17.67 25.63 6.89
CA HIS A 86 18.26 25.19 8.16
C HIS A 86 19.68 24.59 8.02
N ALA A 87 20.26 24.55 6.82
CA ALA A 87 21.62 24.07 6.59
C ALA A 87 22.67 25.14 6.94
N ASN A 88 23.88 24.70 7.31
CA ASN A 88 25.00 25.64 7.44
C ASN A 88 25.38 26.14 6.05
N LYS A 89 25.64 27.44 5.88
CA LYS A 89 26.02 28.02 4.56
C LYS A 89 27.24 27.36 3.90
N LYS A 90 28.14 26.77 4.70
CA LYS A 90 29.29 25.99 4.21
C LYS A 90 28.91 24.62 3.63
N ASP A 91 27.79 24.05 4.07
CA ASP A 91 27.34 22.71 3.64
C ASP A 91 26.52 22.80 2.34
N ILE A 92 25.88 23.94 2.06
CA ILE A 92 24.95 24.11 0.92
C ILE A 92 25.55 23.68 -0.44
N PRO A 93 26.81 24.04 -0.81
CA PRO A 93 27.42 23.56 -2.05
C PRO A 93 27.59 22.04 -2.12
N CYS A 94 27.72 21.38 -0.96
CA CYS A 94 27.85 19.93 -0.80
C CYS A 94 26.49 19.19 -0.76
N ILE A 95 25.36 19.90 -0.82
CA ILE A 95 24.01 19.31 -0.81
C ILE A 95 23.47 19.15 -2.24
N PHE A 96 22.81 18.02 -2.49
CA PHE A 96 21.96 17.78 -3.65
C PHE A 96 20.61 17.22 -3.21
N LYS A 97 19.64 17.26 -4.12
CA LYS A 97 18.25 16.82 -3.92
C LYS A 97 17.87 15.81 -4.99
N ILE A 98 17.33 14.68 -4.56
CA ILE A 98 16.67 13.70 -5.43
C ILE A 98 15.16 13.81 -5.21
N THR A 99 14.39 13.89 -6.29
CA THR A 99 12.92 13.96 -6.27
C THR A 99 12.33 12.75 -6.98
N THR A 100 11.26 12.18 -6.42
CA THR A 100 10.43 11.10 -6.99
C THR A 100 8.96 11.32 -6.62
N SER A 101 8.05 10.53 -7.17
CA SER A 101 6.61 10.60 -6.92
C SER A 101 6.25 9.92 -5.58
N LEU A 102 5.29 10.47 -4.82
CA LEU A 102 4.61 9.74 -3.72
C LEU A 102 3.24 9.22 -4.17
N MET A 103 2.52 10.00 -4.95
CA MET A 103 1.25 9.66 -5.57
C MET A 103 1.30 10.08 -7.05
N GLU A 104 0.30 9.69 -7.83
CA GLU A 104 0.20 10.08 -9.24
C GLU A 104 0.20 11.62 -9.42
N PRO A 105 0.91 12.18 -10.42
CA PRO A 105 0.91 13.62 -10.69
C PRO A 105 -0.52 14.15 -10.98
N PRO A 106 -0.99 15.20 -10.29
CA PRO A 106 -0.22 16.29 -9.68
C PRO A 106 -0.13 16.17 -8.15
N GLY A 107 -0.11 14.95 -7.62
CA GLY A 107 0.04 14.64 -6.20
C GLY A 107 1.43 14.97 -5.61
N PRO A 108 1.61 14.73 -4.29
CA PRO A 108 2.84 15.05 -3.58
C PRO A 108 4.08 14.31 -4.11
N ARG A 109 5.23 14.95 -3.90
CA ARG A 109 6.56 14.48 -4.31
C ARG A 109 7.40 14.11 -3.10
N ASN A 110 8.17 13.02 -3.21
CA ASN A 110 9.27 12.76 -2.29
C ASN A 110 10.43 13.71 -2.68
N SER A 111 11.16 14.23 -1.70
CA SER A 111 12.34 15.07 -1.92
C SER A 111 13.38 14.70 -0.87
N THR A 112 14.29 13.81 -1.27
CA THR A 112 15.37 13.32 -0.42
C THR A 112 16.59 14.21 -0.62
N LEU A 113 17.00 14.90 0.44
CA LEU A 113 18.24 15.68 0.48
C LEU A 113 19.42 14.77 0.81
N MET A 114 20.56 14.98 0.15
CA MET A 114 21.80 14.25 0.37
C MET A 114 22.96 15.25 0.48
N LEU A 115 23.73 15.16 1.55
CA LEU A 115 24.94 15.94 1.82
C LEU A 115 26.16 15.04 1.60
N ALA A 116 27.01 15.39 0.64
CA ALA A 116 28.34 14.77 0.49
C ALA A 116 29.34 15.38 1.50
N ASP A 117 30.54 14.81 1.61
CA ASP A 117 31.61 15.40 2.43
C ASP A 117 32.27 16.62 1.73
N THR A 118 32.25 16.68 0.40
CA THR A 118 32.72 17.84 -0.40
C THR A 118 31.80 18.19 -1.58
N GLU A 119 31.87 19.43 -2.07
CA GLU A 119 31.18 19.85 -3.29
C GLU A 119 31.63 19.03 -4.51
N ALA A 120 32.92 18.68 -4.60
CA ALA A 120 33.46 17.85 -5.67
C ALA A 120 32.80 16.44 -5.69
N GLU A 121 32.54 15.84 -4.53
CA GLU A 121 31.83 14.57 -4.43
C GLU A 121 30.35 14.70 -4.71
N LYS A 122 29.68 15.75 -4.22
CA LYS A 122 28.30 16.06 -4.59
C LYS A 122 28.17 16.23 -6.10
N ASN A 123 29.13 16.88 -6.76
CA ASN A 123 29.10 17.06 -8.21
C ASN A 123 29.35 15.72 -8.95
N LYS A 124 30.19 14.81 -8.44
CA LYS A 124 30.28 13.42 -8.93
C LYS A 124 28.94 12.67 -8.79
N TRP A 125 28.28 12.76 -7.63
CA TRP A 125 26.96 12.16 -7.41
C TRP A 125 25.90 12.68 -8.40
N VAL A 126 25.78 14.01 -8.55
CA VAL A 126 24.80 14.61 -9.47
C VAL A 126 25.08 14.20 -10.92
N VAL A 127 26.34 14.21 -11.37
CA VAL A 127 26.71 13.80 -12.73
C VAL A 127 26.44 12.31 -12.96
N ALA A 128 26.84 11.43 -12.03
CA ALA A 128 26.61 9.99 -12.16
C ALA A 128 25.11 9.64 -12.21
N LEU A 129 24.30 10.21 -11.33
CA LEU A 129 22.86 9.96 -11.28
C LEU A 129 22.13 10.55 -12.49
N ALA A 130 22.55 11.73 -12.98
CA ALA A 130 21.99 12.33 -14.19
C ALA A 130 22.34 11.53 -15.45
N GLU A 131 23.58 11.05 -15.57
CA GLU A 131 24.02 10.25 -16.72
C GLU A 131 23.38 8.86 -16.73
N LEU A 132 23.23 8.20 -15.58
CA LEU A 132 22.49 6.93 -15.49
C LEU A 132 21.03 7.10 -15.92
N HIS A 133 20.34 8.12 -15.42
CA HIS A 133 18.98 8.45 -15.84
C HIS A 133 18.89 8.81 -17.34
N ARG A 134 19.93 9.42 -17.91
CA ARG A 134 20.04 9.69 -19.35
C ARG A 134 20.26 8.40 -20.16
N ILE A 135 21.12 7.48 -19.71
CA ILE A 135 21.36 6.18 -20.34
C ILE A 135 20.07 5.34 -20.34
N MET A 136 19.39 5.25 -19.20
CA MET A 136 18.11 4.55 -19.04
C MET A 136 17.07 5.03 -20.07
N LYS A 137 16.95 6.35 -20.25
CA LYS A 137 16.05 6.97 -21.23
C LYS A 137 16.53 6.86 -22.68
N ARG A 138 17.84 6.93 -22.93
CA ARG A 138 18.43 6.79 -24.28
C ARG A 138 18.27 5.38 -24.84
N ASN A 139 18.34 4.37 -23.98
CA ASN A 139 18.34 2.96 -24.37
C ASN A 139 16.92 2.35 -24.37
N ASN A 140 15.87 3.17 -24.18
CA ASN A 140 14.46 2.78 -24.19
C ASN A 140 14.17 1.52 -23.34
N LEU A 141 14.76 1.45 -22.14
CA LEU A 141 14.59 0.29 -21.26
C LEU A 141 13.11 0.11 -20.88
N PRO A 142 12.61 -1.14 -20.74
CA PRO A 142 11.19 -1.39 -20.51
C PRO A 142 10.66 -0.65 -19.29
N ASN A 143 9.50 0.00 -19.44
CA ASN A 143 8.80 0.57 -18.30
C ASN A 143 8.22 -0.57 -17.45
N THR A 144 8.84 -0.82 -16.30
CA THR A 144 8.43 -1.86 -15.34
C THR A 144 7.43 -1.37 -14.28
N THR A 145 6.87 -0.15 -14.44
CA THR A 145 5.72 0.30 -13.62
C THR A 145 4.52 -0.61 -13.82
N VAL A 146 3.92 -1.05 -12.71
CA VAL A 146 2.68 -1.85 -12.67
C VAL A 146 1.62 -1.11 -11.86
N LEU A 147 1.95 -0.65 -10.65
CA LEU A 147 1.01 0.00 -9.74
C LEU A 147 1.22 1.53 -9.67
N VAL A 148 0.12 2.27 -9.68
CA VAL A 148 0.09 3.73 -9.51
C VAL A 148 -0.82 4.08 -8.34
N ALA A 149 -0.29 4.82 -7.37
CA ALA A 149 -1.01 5.23 -6.17
C ALA A 149 -1.81 6.51 -6.40
N ARG A 150 -3.13 6.40 -6.33
CA ARG A 150 -4.09 7.51 -6.48
C ARG A 150 -4.78 7.79 -5.15
N GLU A 151 -4.84 9.06 -4.74
CA GLU A 151 -5.57 9.47 -3.55
C GLU A 151 -7.08 9.46 -3.82
N LEU A 152 -7.84 8.60 -3.13
CA LEU A 152 -9.30 8.54 -3.25
C LEU A 152 -9.99 9.59 -2.35
N ILE A 153 -9.45 9.77 -1.16
CA ILE A 153 -10.05 10.55 -0.07
C ILE A 153 -8.94 11.33 0.63
N ASP A 154 -9.15 12.64 0.73
CA ASP A 154 -8.21 13.54 1.39
C ASP A 154 -8.28 13.49 2.93
N THR A 155 -7.32 14.18 3.53
CA THR A 155 -7.03 14.17 4.96
C THR A 155 -8.11 14.78 5.85
N SER A 156 -9.22 15.28 5.29
CA SER A 156 -10.36 15.80 6.07
C SER A 156 -11.14 14.71 6.80
N LEU A 157 -11.09 13.45 6.35
CA LEU A 157 -11.76 12.33 7.02
C LEU A 157 -10.96 11.79 8.20
N THR A 158 -11.31 12.24 9.40
CA THR A 158 -10.73 11.76 10.67
C THR A 158 -10.82 10.24 10.84
N LEU A 159 -11.89 9.61 10.34
CA LEU A 159 -12.11 8.15 10.38
C LEU A 159 -11.06 7.32 9.63
N LEU A 160 -10.28 7.92 8.71
CA LEU A 160 -9.18 7.21 8.04
C LEU A 160 -8.12 6.77 9.05
N ARG A 161 -7.87 7.57 10.10
CA ARG A 161 -6.90 7.24 11.18
C ARG A 161 -7.29 5.99 11.98
N SER A 162 -8.57 5.61 11.97
CA SER A 162 -9.11 4.46 12.71
C SER A 162 -9.57 3.31 11.80
N THR A 163 -9.25 3.37 10.50
CA THR A 163 -9.62 2.36 9.49
C THR A 163 -8.67 1.17 9.52
N HIS A 164 -9.23 -0.05 9.62
CA HIS A 164 -8.49 -1.31 9.71
C HIS A 164 -8.57 -2.16 8.45
N SER A 165 -9.71 -2.14 7.77
CA SER A 165 -10.00 -2.88 6.54
C SER A 165 -10.92 -2.07 5.62
N ALA A 166 -10.92 -2.38 4.32
CA ALA A 166 -11.73 -1.69 3.32
C ALA A 166 -11.94 -2.54 2.07
N VAL A 167 -13.13 -2.49 1.48
CA VAL A 167 -13.48 -3.27 0.28
C VAL A 167 -14.20 -2.41 -0.76
N ILE A 168 -13.95 -2.68 -2.04
CA ILE A 168 -14.63 -2.07 -3.17
C ILE A 168 -15.90 -2.87 -3.47
N ILE A 169 -17.04 -2.19 -3.64
CA ILE A 169 -18.34 -2.83 -3.90
C ILE A 169 -18.68 -2.78 -5.39
N ASP A 170 -18.54 -1.59 -5.95
CA ASP A 170 -18.84 -1.22 -7.34
C ASP A 170 -17.97 0.02 -7.67
N PRO A 171 -17.99 0.56 -8.91
CA PRO A 171 -17.08 1.63 -9.30
C PRO A 171 -17.20 2.91 -8.48
N ASP A 172 -18.37 3.19 -7.91
CA ASP A 172 -18.64 4.44 -7.21
C ASP A 172 -18.66 4.27 -5.68
N ARG A 173 -18.66 3.03 -5.16
CA ARG A 173 -18.79 2.77 -3.71
C ARG A 173 -17.72 1.86 -3.11
N ILE A 174 -17.19 2.31 -1.99
CA ILE A 174 -16.29 1.54 -1.12
C ILE A 174 -16.87 1.45 0.30
N VAL A 175 -16.49 0.41 1.06
CA VAL A 175 -16.87 0.24 2.47
C VAL A 175 -15.62 0.18 3.33
N LEU A 176 -15.55 1.03 4.35
CA LEU A 176 -14.47 1.06 5.33
C LEU A 176 -14.92 0.41 6.66
N GLY A 177 -14.05 -0.39 7.24
CA GLY A 177 -14.19 -0.97 8.57
C GLY A 177 -13.25 -0.27 9.56
N THR A 178 -13.80 0.39 10.58
CA THR A 178 -13.04 1.21 11.54
C THR A 178 -13.22 0.77 12.99
N GLU A 179 -12.52 1.41 13.93
CA GLU A 179 -12.75 1.29 15.39
C GLU A 179 -14.22 1.53 15.79
N GLU A 180 -14.93 2.40 15.08
CA GLU A 180 -16.22 2.96 15.48
C GLU A 180 -17.44 2.36 14.76
N GLY A 181 -17.23 1.51 13.76
CA GLY A 181 -18.28 0.95 12.93
C GLY A 181 -17.85 0.67 11.49
N MET A 182 -18.84 0.30 10.68
CA MET A 182 -18.72 0.17 9.23
C MET A 182 -19.29 1.43 8.56
N TYR A 183 -18.60 1.94 7.55
CA TYR A 183 -19.01 3.15 6.82
C TYR A 183 -18.96 2.88 5.31
N CYS A 184 -20.07 3.10 4.61
CA CYS A 184 -20.09 3.13 3.15
C CYS A 184 -19.71 4.54 2.68
N ILE A 185 -18.89 4.66 1.64
CA ILE A 185 -18.51 5.93 1.03
C ILE A 185 -18.86 5.89 -0.45
N ASP A 186 -19.66 6.87 -0.86
CA ASP A 186 -20.06 7.15 -2.23
C ASP A 186 -19.10 8.19 -2.83
N LEU A 187 -18.32 7.78 -3.84
CA LEU A 187 -17.25 8.55 -4.47
C LEU A 187 -17.76 9.54 -5.53
N ASP A 188 -18.95 9.32 -6.07
CA ASP A 188 -19.63 10.23 -7.00
C ASP A 188 -20.32 11.36 -6.23
N ARG A 189 -21.19 11.00 -5.27
CA ARG A 189 -21.97 11.94 -4.47
C ARG A 189 -21.18 12.62 -3.35
N THR A 190 -19.99 12.10 -3.02
CA THR A 190 -19.20 12.49 -1.85
C THR A 190 -19.96 12.35 -0.52
N GLU A 191 -20.69 11.24 -0.35
CA GLU A 191 -21.46 10.97 0.86
C GLU A 191 -20.86 9.80 1.65
N ILE A 192 -20.99 9.84 2.98
CA ILE A 192 -20.57 8.77 3.89
C ILE A 192 -21.78 8.32 4.69
N ALA A 193 -22.18 7.05 4.58
CA ALA A 193 -23.27 6.47 5.36
C ALA A 193 -22.71 5.55 6.45
N LYS A 194 -23.08 5.78 7.72
CA LYS A 194 -22.75 4.83 8.80
C LYS A 194 -23.70 3.63 8.77
N ILE A 195 -23.14 2.43 8.65
CA ILE A 195 -23.91 1.20 8.43
C ILE A 195 -23.98 0.37 9.71
N GLY A 196 -25.21 0.09 10.16
CA GLY A 196 -25.52 -0.80 11.29
C GLY A 196 -24.97 -0.34 12.64
N GLU A 197 -24.66 -1.31 13.50
CA GLU A 197 -24.19 -1.05 14.87
C GLU A 197 -22.75 -0.50 14.87
N GLY A 198 -22.51 0.58 15.64
CA GLY A 198 -21.18 1.20 15.80
C GLY A 198 -20.19 0.33 16.61
N LYS A 199 -19.74 -0.78 16.01
CA LYS A 199 -18.82 -1.76 16.58
C LYS A 199 -17.56 -1.84 15.73
N LYS A 200 -16.40 -1.89 16.39
CA LYS A 200 -15.10 -2.12 15.74
C LYS A 200 -15.17 -3.23 14.69
N ILE A 201 -14.71 -2.93 13.48
CA ILE A 201 -14.56 -3.86 12.37
C ILE A 201 -13.07 -4.20 12.22
N PHE A 202 -12.75 -5.48 12.12
CA PHE A 202 -11.37 -5.96 11.99
C PHE A 202 -11.01 -6.36 10.54
N GLN A 203 -11.94 -7.00 9.84
CA GLN A 203 -11.78 -7.49 8.47
C GLN A 203 -13.12 -7.39 7.73
N LEU A 204 -13.04 -7.11 6.44
CA LEU A 204 -14.15 -7.02 5.49
C LEU A 204 -13.78 -7.81 4.23
N GLU A 205 -14.61 -8.77 3.84
CA GLU A 205 -14.55 -9.43 2.53
C GLU A 205 -15.90 -9.24 1.82
N TYR A 206 -15.89 -9.19 0.48
CA TYR A 206 -17.11 -9.07 -0.33
C TYR A 206 -17.25 -10.26 -1.29
N ILE A 207 -18.35 -11.00 -1.16
CA ILE A 207 -18.76 -12.02 -2.12
C ILE A 207 -19.74 -11.36 -3.09
N SER A 208 -19.28 -11.05 -4.30
CA SER A 208 -20.06 -10.27 -5.26
C SER A 208 -21.29 -11.05 -5.77
N GLU A 209 -21.09 -12.34 -6.02
CA GLU A 209 -22.03 -13.30 -6.60
C GLU A 209 -23.15 -13.71 -5.62
N GLU A 210 -22.92 -13.52 -4.32
CA GLU A 210 -23.90 -13.73 -3.25
C GLU A 210 -24.44 -12.41 -2.68
N HIS A 211 -23.99 -11.27 -3.21
CA HIS A 211 -24.27 -9.91 -2.74
C HIS A 211 -24.13 -9.76 -1.22
N LEU A 212 -23.00 -10.23 -0.68
CA LEU A 212 -22.81 -10.48 0.75
C LEU A 212 -21.45 -10.01 1.25
N LEU A 213 -21.44 -9.16 2.27
CA LEU A 213 -20.24 -8.80 3.02
C LEU A 213 -20.01 -9.79 4.17
N VAL A 214 -18.78 -10.26 4.33
CA VAL A 214 -18.33 -11.02 5.51
C VAL A 214 -17.56 -10.07 6.41
N VAL A 215 -17.98 -9.97 7.67
CA VAL A 215 -17.56 -8.88 8.58
C VAL A 215 -17.13 -9.45 9.93
N VAL A 216 -15.86 -9.24 10.33
CA VAL A 216 -15.39 -9.56 11.69
C VAL A 216 -15.61 -8.34 12.58
N SER A 217 -16.48 -8.47 13.59
CA SER A 217 -16.98 -7.30 14.35
C SER A 217 -17.05 -7.47 15.87
N GLY A 218 -16.86 -6.35 16.57
CA GLY A 218 -17.04 -6.21 18.01
C GLY A 218 -15.97 -6.89 18.88
N LYS A 219 -16.02 -6.65 20.20
CA LYS A 219 -15.01 -7.13 21.17
C LYS A 219 -14.78 -8.66 21.14
N GLN A 220 -15.79 -9.45 20.77
CA GLN A 220 -15.70 -10.92 20.66
C GLN A 220 -15.19 -11.42 19.30
N ARG A 221 -14.78 -10.53 18.37
CA ARG A 221 -14.36 -10.87 16.99
C ARG A 221 -15.35 -11.85 16.34
N GLN A 222 -16.63 -11.49 16.38
CA GLN A 222 -17.74 -12.30 15.89
C GLN A 222 -17.86 -12.11 14.37
N VAL A 223 -17.90 -13.21 13.61
CA VAL A 223 -18.17 -13.15 12.18
C VAL A 223 -19.67 -12.93 11.94
N ARG A 224 -19.99 -12.03 11.02
CA ARG A 224 -21.34 -11.70 10.57
C ARG A 224 -21.40 -11.62 9.05
N LEU A 225 -22.56 -11.94 8.50
CA LEU A 225 -22.89 -11.82 7.08
C LEU A 225 -23.89 -10.66 6.90
N VAL A 226 -23.55 -9.70 6.04
CA VAL A 226 -24.33 -8.46 5.84
C VAL A 226 -24.72 -8.35 4.37
N PRO A 227 -26.02 -8.52 4.01
CA PRO A 227 -26.49 -8.38 2.64
C PRO A 227 -26.26 -6.96 2.10
N ILE A 228 -25.86 -6.83 0.83
CA ILE A 228 -25.34 -5.56 0.29
C ILE A 228 -26.32 -4.38 0.38
N ARG A 229 -27.63 -4.64 0.31
CA ARG A 229 -28.70 -3.64 0.51
C ARG A 229 -28.64 -2.88 1.84
N ALA A 230 -27.94 -3.40 2.85
CA ALA A 230 -27.67 -2.67 4.09
C ALA A 230 -26.85 -1.38 3.86
N LEU A 231 -26.11 -1.28 2.75
CA LEU A 231 -25.39 -0.07 2.35
C LEU A 231 -26.32 1.03 1.82
N ASP A 232 -27.49 0.66 1.29
CA ASP A 232 -28.47 1.57 0.68
C ASP A 232 -29.37 2.26 1.74
N GLY A 233 -29.18 1.92 3.03
CA GLY A 233 -29.93 2.48 4.16
C GLY A 233 -31.07 1.59 4.69
N ASP A 234 -31.27 0.39 4.13
CA ASP A 234 -32.23 -0.59 4.64
C ASP A 234 -31.89 -1.06 6.06
N GLU A 235 -32.90 -1.20 6.92
CA GLU A 235 -32.76 -1.85 8.23
C GLU A 235 -32.68 -3.37 8.08
N VAL A 236 -31.46 -3.87 7.83
CA VAL A 236 -31.16 -5.30 7.64
C VAL A 236 -30.46 -5.88 8.88
N GLU A 237 -31.00 -6.95 9.46
CA GLU A 237 -30.31 -7.67 10.54
C GLU A 237 -29.00 -8.30 10.01
N TRP A 238 -27.89 -8.03 10.70
CA TRP A 238 -26.60 -8.64 10.40
C TRP A 238 -26.58 -10.08 10.92
N ILE A 239 -26.52 -11.05 10.00
CA ILE A 239 -26.67 -12.46 10.30
C ILE A 239 -25.41 -12.96 11.02
N LYS A 240 -25.56 -13.42 12.26
CA LYS A 240 -24.44 -13.93 13.09
C LYS A 240 -24.07 -15.34 12.59
N VAL A 241 -22.80 -15.55 12.23
CA VAL A 241 -22.30 -16.91 11.93
C VAL A 241 -22.17 -17.69 13.24
N THR A 242 -22.79 -18.86 13.35
CA THR A 242 -22.73 -19.70 14.56
C THR A 242 -21.29 -20.02 14.95
N GLU A 243 -21.00 -20.15 16.24
CA GLU A 243 -19.70 -20.59 16.81
C GLU A 243 -18.45 -19.72 16.47
N SER A 244 -18.56 -18.73 15.58
CA SER A 244 -17.47 -17.90 15.04
C SER A 244 -16.87 -16.83 15.99
N LYS A 245 -16.98 -17.02 17.30
CA LYS A 245 -16.41 -16.10 18.31
C LYS A 245 -14.91 -16.32 18.44
N GLY A 246 -14.15 -15.23 18.57
CA GLY A 246 -12.70 -15.30 18.69
C GLY A 246 -11.99 -15.54 17.35
N CYS A 247 -12.60 -15.16 16.23
CA CYS A 247 -12.01 -15.25 14.90
C CYS A 247 -10.63 -14.58 14.85
N SER A 248 -9.58 -15.38 14.63
CA SER A 248 -8.20 -14.92 14.49
C SER A 248 -7.88 -14.57 13.04
N VAL A 249 -8.23 -15.47 12.12
CA VAL A 249 -8.02 -15.39 10.66
C VAL A 249 -9.27 -15.94 9.98
N LEU A 250 -9.70 -15.35 8.86
CA LEU A 250 -10.70 -15.95 7.97
C LEU A 250 -10.24 -15.91 6.52
N THR A 251 -10.83 -16.77 5.70
CA THR A 251 -10.83 -16.65 4.24
C THR A 251 -12.21 -17.01 3.70
N VAL A 252 -12.57 -16.47 2.54
CA VAL A 252 -13.81 -16.79 1.83
C VAL A 252 -13.52 -16.93 0.35
N GLY A 253 -14.15 -17.90 -0.31
CA GLY A 253 -13.88 -18.18 -1.72
C GLY A 253 -14.80 -19.25 -2.30
N PRO A 254 -14.80 -19.40 -3.64
CA PRO A 254 -15.65 -20.38 -4.32
C PRO A 254 -15.19 -21.82 -4.03
N VAL A 255 -16.15 -22.72 -3.97
CA VAL A 255 -15.94 -24.17 -4.11
C VAL A 255 -16.39 -24.54 -5.51
N LEU A 256 -15.48 -25.07 -6.34
CA LEU A 256 -15.77 -25.41 -7.74
C LEU A 256 -16.60 -26.70 -7.86
N ARG A 257 -17.86 -26.61 -7.44
CA ARG A 257 -18.92 -27.63 -7.56
C ARG A 257 -20.09 -27.07 -8.38
N ALA A 258 -21.01 -27.94 -8.77
CA ALA A 258 -22.24 -27.55 -9.47
C ALA A 258 -23.46 -27.77 -8.53
N PRO A 259 -24.30 -26.74 -8.27
CA PRO A 259 -24.10 -25.33 -8.59
C PRO A 259 -22.90 -24.73 -7.83
N LEU A 260 -22.37 -23.61 -8.32
CA LEU A 260 -21.31 -22.86 -7.64
C LEU A 260 -21.77 -22.40 -6.25
N THR A 261 -21.01 -22.72 -5.22
CA THR A 261 -21.21 -22.23 -3.84
C THR A 261 -19.92 -21.69 -3.27
N PHE A 262 -20.00 -20.94 -2.17
CA PHE A 262 -18.85 -20.32 -1.52
C PHE A 262 -18.62 -20.94 -0.14
N CYS A 263 -17.36 -21.15 0.25
CA CYS A 263 -16.99 -21.54 1.60
C CYS A 263 -16.38 -20.35 2.35
N LEU A 264 -16.78 -20.21 3.60
CA LEU A 264 -16.21 -19.32 4.61
C LEU A 264 -15.47 -20.19 5.63
N CYS A 265 -14.14 -20.05 5.68
CA CYS A 265 -13.28 -20.76 6.62
C CYS A 265 -12.85 -19.81 7.73
N VAL A 266 -13.19 -20.12 8.98
CA VAL A 266 -12.95 -19.28 10.16
C VAL A 266 -12.01 -19.99 11.12
N SER A 267 -10.80 -19.46 11.30
CA SER A 267 -9.89 -19.91 12.37
C SER A 267 -10.24 -19.21 13.69
N ILE A 268 -10.29 -20.00 14.76
CA ILE A 268 -10.49 -19.55 16.13
C ILE A 268 -9.30 -20.06 16.96
N LYS A 269 -8.51 -19.14 17.51
CA LYS A 269 -7.42 -19.49 18.42
C LYS A 269 -7.99 -20.03 19.74
N LYS A 270 -7.52 -21.20 20.16
CA LYS A 270 -7.88 -21.85 21.43
C LYS A 270 -6.77 -21.60 22.47
N GLN A 271 -6.89 -22.20 23.64
CA GLN A 271 -5.84 -22.18 24.66
C GLN A 271 -4.62 -23.02 24.20
N GLN A 272 -3.49 -22.88 24.90
CA GLN A 272 -2.24 -23.64 24.62
C GLN A 272 -1.71 -23.49 23.18
N ASN A 273 -1.92 -22.33 22.54
CA ASN A 273 -1.52 -22.03 21.15
C ASN A 273 -2.11 -22.94 20.05
N SER A 274 -3.07 -23.80 20.37
CA SER A 274 -3.85 -24.56 19.38
C SER A 274 -4.88 -23.69 18.66
N SER A 275 -5.38 -24.16 17.51
CA SER A 275 -6.44 -23.50 16.72
C SER A 275 -7.52 -24.50 16.31
N VAL A 276 -8.71 -23.99 16.03
CA VAL A 276 -9.76 -24.74 15.32
C VAL A 276 -10.20 -23.93 14.11
N ILE A 277 -10.23 -24.56 12.95
CA ILE A 277 -10.83 -24.00 11.73
C ILE A 277 -12.23 -24.59 11.59
N ILE A 278 -13.26 -23.75 11.56
CA ILE A 278 -14.63 -24.16 11.23
C ILE A 278 -14.94 -23.69 9.81
N ILE A 279 -15.46 -24.61 8.99
CA ILE A 279 -15.78 -24.39 7.57
C ILE A 279 -17.29 -24.32 7.42
N TYR A 280 -17.78 -23.23 6.83
CA TYR A 280 -19.18 -22.98 6.56
C TYR A 280 -19.42 -22.85 5.05
N GLU A 281 -20.41 -23.55 4.52
CA GLU A 281 -20.93 -23.27 3.18
C GLU A 281 -21.89 -22.08 3.27
N ILE A 282 -21.70 -21.09 2.40
CA ILE A 282 -22.59 -19.95 2.22
C ILE A 282 -23.80 -20.44 1.43
N THR A 283 -24.99 -20.19 1.97
CA THR A 283 -26.25 -20.71 1.43
C THR A 283 -27.22 -19.57 1.09
N ARG A 284 -28.29 -19.90 0.37
CA ARG A 284 -29.40 -18.97 0.06
C ARG A 284 -30.61 -19.16 0.98
N THR A 285 -30.43 -19.83 2.12
CA THR A 285 -31.46 -19.96 3.17
C THR A 285 -31.54 -18.69 4.02
N LYS A 286 -32.53 -18.60 4.93
CA LYS A 286 -32.64 -17.50 5.89
C LYS A 286 -31.40 -17.36 6.80
N THR A 287 -30.63 -18.42 7.04
CA THR A 287 -29.40 -18.34 7.84
C THR A 287 -28.18 -17.91 7.03
N ARG A 288 -28.23 -17.95 5.69
CA ARG A 288 -27.10 -17.69 4.76
C ARG A 288 -25.81 -18.49 4.99
N HIS A 289 -25.75 -19.40 5.96
CA HIS A 289 -24.62 -20.28 6.23
C HIS A 289 -25.07 -21.63 6.79
N GLN A 290 -24.23 -22.64 6.60
CA GLN A 290 -24.34 -23.98 7.17
C GLN A 290 -22.94 -24.48 7.56
N ARG A 291 -22.74 -24.97 8.79
CA ARG A 291 -21.46 -25.58 9.21
C ARG A 291 -21.28 -26.93 8.52
N VAL A 292 -20.15 -27.12 7.83
CA VAL A 292 -19.85 -28.31 7.02
C VAL A 292 -18.78 -29.19 7.68
N ARG A 293 -17.73 -28.58 8.22
CA ARG A 293 -16.56 -29.30 8.76
C ARG A 293 -15.88 -28.51 9.87
N GLU A 294 -15.19 -29.21 10.75
CA GLU A 294 -14.25 -28.65 11.71
C GLU A 294 -12.89 -29.34 11.57
N ILE A 295 -11.80 -28.59 11.74
CA ILE A 295 -10.41 -29.08 11.69
C ILE A 295 -9.69 -28.52 12.92
N GLY A 296 -9.32 -29.40 13.86
CA GLY A 296 -8.50 -29.04 15.02
C GLY A 296 -7.01 -29.12 14.69
N LEU A 297 -6.24 -28.13 15.12
CA LEU A 297 -4.82 -27.98 14.82
C LEU A 297 -3.99 -27.70 16.09
N PRO A 298 -2.88 -28.41 16.35
CA PRO A 298 -2.01 -28.18 17.51
C PRO A 298 -1.09 -26.94 17.35
N VAL A 299 -1.42 -26.02 16.44
CA VAL A 299 -0.62 -24.85 16.07
C VAL A 299 -1.48 -23.59 15.94
N ASN A 300 -0.86 -22.42 16.01
CA ASN A 300 -1.50 -21.14 15.75
C ASN A 300 -1.58 -20.89 14.25
N VAL A 301 -2.78 -20.72 13.70
CA VAL A 301 -2.98 -20.36 12.29
C VAL A 301 -2.59 -18.90 12.07
N GLN A 302 -1.66 -18.66 11.14
CA GLN A 302 -1.20 -17.33 10.72
C GLN A 302 -1.93 -16.84 9.46
N SER A 303 -2.20 -17.74 8.50
CA SER A 303 -2.93 -17.42 7.26
C SER A 303 -3.86 -18.56 6.85
N LEU A 304 -4.93 -18.21 6.12
CA LEU A 304 -5.86 -19.15 5.49
C LEU A 304 -6.10 -18.71 4.05
N GLN A 305 -6.16 -19.67 3.13
CA GLN A 305 -6.41 -19.38 1.72
C GLN A 305 -7.08 -20.57 1.04
N LEU A 306 -8.20 -20.34 0.35
CA LEU A 306 -8.75 -21.33 -0.58
C LEU A 306 -7.96 -21.28 -1.90
N LEU A 307 -7.47 -22.43 -2.34
CA LEU A 307 -6.77 -22.59 -3.61
C LEU A 307 -7.76 -22.72 -4.78
N SER A 308 -7.28 -22.55 -6.01
CA SER A 308 -8.08 -22.61 -7.23
C SER A 308 -8.82 -23.95 -7.43
N ASP A 309 -8.31 -25.04 -6.90
CA ASP A 309 -8.95 -26.37 -6.91
C ASP A 309 -9.93 -26.61 -5.74
N GLY A 310 -10.14 -25.60 -4.89
CA GLY A 310 -11.04 -25.66 -3.75
C GLY A 310 -10.47 -26.33 -2.50
N ARG A 311 -9.19 -26.71 -2.47
CA ARG A 311 -8.51 -27.13 -1.22
C ARG A 311 -8.20 -25.92 -0.34
N LEU A 312 -8.13 -26.13 0.97
CA LEU A 312 -7.78 -25.09 1.95
C LEU A 312 -6.30 -25.16 2.30
N CYS A 313 -5.54 -24.13 1.95
CA CYS A 313 -4.19 -23.92 2.46
C CYS A 313 -4.25 -23.21 3.83
N VAL A 314 -3.44 -23.70 4.77
CA VAL A 314 -3.29 -23.16 6.13
C VAL A 314 -1.81 -22.83 6.34
N GLY A 315 -1.52 -21.57 6.61
CA GLY A 315 -0.20 -21.14 7.08
C GLY A 315 -0.11 -21.20 8.59
N SER A 316 0.99 -21.77 9.08
CA SER A 316 1.39 -21.85 10.48
C SER A 316 2.89 -21.51 10.57
N PRO A 317 3.47 -21.24 11.75
CA PRO A 317 4.89 -20.93 11.87
C PRO A 317 5.76 -21.93 11.10
N SER A 318 6.60 -21.40 10.20
CA SER A 318 7.51 -22.13 9.30
C SER A 318 6.88 -23.10 8.28
N CYS A 319 5.56 -23.17 8.12
CA CYS A 319 4.92 -24.20 7.30
C CYS A 319 3.60 -23.78 6.64
N PHE A 320 3.36 -24.24 5.41
CA PHE A 320 2.06 -24.22 4.74
C PHE A 320 1.57 -25.66 4.53
N THR A 321 0.39 -25.99 5.04
CA THR A 321 -0.25 -27.31 4.86
C THR A 321 -1.59 -27.17 4.14
N VAL A 322 -1.82 -27.99 3.12
CA VAL A 322 -3.06 -28.04 2.36
C VAL A 322 -3.96 -29.18 2.85
N TYR A 323 -5.24 -28.87 3.02
CA TYR A 323 -6.31 -29.74 3.51
C TYR A 323 -7.37 -29.89 2.41
N ASN A 324 -7.81 -31.12 2.14
CA ASN A 324 -9.03 -31.33 1.35
C ASN A 324 -10.26 -31.04 2.23
N ILE A 325 -11.13 -30.15 1.76
CA ILE A 325 -12.38 -29.77 2.46
C ILE A 325 -13.60 -30.52 1.93
N GLN A 326 -13.48 -31.20 0.79
CA GLN A 326 -14.56 -31.90 0.10
C GLN A 326 -14.60 -33.38 0.47
N SER A 327 -13.50 -34.12 0.26
CA SER A 327 -13.40 -35.56 0.63
C SER A 327 -13.40 -35.73 2.15
N GLY A 328 -13.97 -36.83 2.66
CA GLY A 328 -13.96 -37.12 4.11
C GLY A 328 -12.55 -37.32 4.66
N ASP A 329 -11.66 -37.91 3.85
CA ASP A 329 -10.28 -38.19 4.21
C ASP A 329 -9.46 -36.91 4.38
N GLN A 330 -8.74 -36.82 5.50
CA GLN A 330 -7.77 -35.77 5.78
C GLN A 330 -6.46 -36.02 5.01
N GLN A 331 -6.50 -35.94 3.67
CA GLN A 331 -5.26 -35.92 2.90
C GLN A 331 -4.56 -34.57 3.12
N LEU A 332 -3.56 -34.59 4.01
CA LEU A 332 -2.72 -33.44 4.33
C LEU A 332 -1.49 -33.42 3.41
N MET A 333 -1.09 -32.23 2.97
CA MET A 333 0.11 -32.03 2.16
C MET A 333 0.86 -30.78 2.64
N SER A 334 2.06 -30.96 3.20
CA SER A 334 2.99 -29.84 3.37
C SER A 334 3.42 -29.34 1.99
N LEU A 335 3.38 -28.03 1.79
CA LEU A 335 3.98 -27.40 0.60
C LEU A 335 5.48 -27.13 0.75
N LEU A 336 6.06 -27.35 1.93
CA LEU A 336 7.52 -27.31 2.12
C LEU A 336 8.01 -28.73 2.44
N HIS A 337 8.68 -29.36 1.46
CA HIS A 337 9.19 -30.73 1.61
C HIS A 337 10.43 -30.77 2.52
N PRO A 338 10.63 -31.79 3.37
CA PRO A 338 11.82 -31.90 4.23
C PRO A 338 13.17 -31.91 3.49
N GLU A 339 13.18 -32.35 2.22
CA GLU A 339 14.36 -32.33 1.35
C GLU A 339 14.62 -30.95 0.69
N ASN A 340 13.72 -29.97 0.87
CA ASN A 340 13.93 -28.63 0.33
C ASN A 340 15.08 -27.95 1.10
N PRO A 341 16.12 -27.42 0.43
CA PRO A 341 17.27 -26.81 1.12
C PRO A 341 16.90 -25.71 2.13
N LEU A 342 15.77 -25.03 1.93
CA LEU A 342 15.28 -23.98 2.82
C LEU A 342 14.57 -24.53 4.08
N TYR A 343 14.20 -25.81 4.12
CA TYR A 343 13.40 -26.41 5.19
C TYR A 343 14.04 -26.22 6.57
N ALA A 344 15.34 -26.48 6.70
CA ALA A 344 16.06 -26.33 7.97
C ALA A 344 16.09 -24.87 8.44
N THR A 345 16.42 -23.94 7.53
CA THR A 345 16.49 -22.50 7.82
C THR A 345 15.13 -21.94 8.22
N ILE A 346 14.07 -22.23 7.45
CA ILE A 346 12.71 -21.74 7.71
C ILE A 346 12.19 -22.33 9.03
N THR A 347 12.40 -23.63 9.29
CA THR A 347 11.96 -24.29 10.53
C THR A 347 12.68 -23.77 11.77
N CYS A 348 14.00 -23.57 11.69
CA CYS A 348 14.81 -23.08 12.81
C CYS A 348 14.48 -21.62 13.17
N SER A 349 14.14 -20.78 12.19
CA SER A 349 13.88 -19.35 12.38
C SER A 349 12.42 -18.98 12.70
N THR A 350 11.52 -19.96 12.90
CA THR A 350 10.09 -19.77 13.26
C THR A 350 9.33 -18.74 12.39
N VAL A 351 9.68 -18.66 11.11
CA VAL A 351 9.24 -17.61 10.19
C VAL A 351 7.73 -17.62 9.96
N GLU A 352 7.09 -16.45 9.90
CA GLU A 352 5.66 -16.34 9.61
C GLU A 352 5.30 -16.82 8.20
N ALA A 353 4.25 -17.65 8.10
CA ALA A 353 3.69 -18.13 6.83
C ALA A 353 2.54 -17.22 6.37
N LEU A 354 2.82 -16.29 5.46
CA LEU A 354 1.93 -15.16 5.15
C LEU A 354 0.94 -15.44 4.01
N ARG A 355 1.37 -16.08 2.91
CA ARG A 355 0.52 -16.33 1.73
C ARG A 355 1.08 -17.45 0.83
N VAL A 356 0.23 -18.07 0.03
CA VAL A 356 0.64 -18.89 -1.13
C VAL A 356 0.16 -18.24 -2.42
N VAL A 357 0.96 -18.22 -3.47
CA VAL A 357 0.51 -17.82 -4.81
C VAL A 357 0.62 -19.03 -5.75
N GLU A 358 -0.50 -19.40 -6.37
CA GLU A 358 -0.56 -20.46 -7.37
C GLU A 358 0.03 -19.97 -8.69
N LEU A 359 0.93 -20.75 -9.28
CA LEU A 359 1.63 -20.42 -10.52
C LEU A 359 1.34 -21.46 -11.61
N PRO A 360 1.51 -21.09 -12.90
CA PRO A 360 1.39 -22.02 -14.01
C PRO A 360 2.29 -23.26 -13.84
N ARG A 361 1.89 -24.40 -14.43
CA ARG A 361 2.59 -25.70 -14.37
C ARG A 361 2.57 -26.40 -12.99
N HIS A 362 1.61 -26.06 -12.12
CA HIS A 362 1.48 -26.62 -10.76
C HIS A 362 2.68 -26.30 -9.85
N GLU A 363 3.17 -25.07 -9.96
CA GLU A 363 4.15 -24.46 -9.07
C GLU A 363 3.42 -23.58 -8.04
N TYR A 364 4.00 -23.41 -6.86
CA TYR A 364 3.55 -22.46 -5.84
C TYR A 364 4.70 -21.54 -5.43
N LEU A 365 4.38 -20.28 -5.18
CA LEU A 365 5.26 -19.35 -4.48
C LEU A 365 4.80 -19.25 -3.02
N LEU A 366 5.60 -19.79 -2.10
CA LEU A 366 5.36 -19.74 -0.66
C LEU A 366 5.93 -18.43 -0.10
N VAL A 367 5.07 -17.54 0.36
CA VAL A 367 5.44 -16.22 0.86
C VAL A 367 5.58 -16.26 2.37
N PHE A 368 6.83 -16.27 2.85
CA PHE A 368 7.17 -16.17 4.26
C PHE A 368 7.56 -14.73 4.62
N GLY A 369 7.64 -14.42 5.93
CA GLY A 369 8.03 -13.10 6.42
C GLY A 369 9.47 -12.66 6.10
N THR A 370 10.38 -13.57 5.72
CA THR A 370 11.78 -13.25 5.40
C THR A 370 12.15 -13.39 3.92
N LEU A 371 11.44 -14.24 3.18
CA LEU A 371 11.63 -14.50 1.74
C LEU A 371 10.36 -15.11 1.13
N ALA A 372 10.27 -15.19 -0.20
CA ALA A 372 9.32 -16.07 -0.88
C ALA A 372 10.03 -17.13 -1.72
N ALA A 373 9.62 -18.39 -1.57
CA ALA A 373 10.28 -19.57 -2.16
C ALA A 373 9.39 -20.26 -3.19
N PHE A 374 9.97 -20.64 -4.33
CA PHE A 374 9.29 -21.38 -5.39
C PHE A 374 9.37 -22.90 -5.14
N VAL A 375 8.22 -23.57 -5.14
CA VAL A 375 8.11 -25.02 -4.94
C VAL A 375 7.20 -25.68 -5.97
N ASP A 376 7.46 -26.95 -6.26
CA ASP A 376 6.59 -27.78 -7.08
C ASP A 376 5.35 -28.28 -6.31
N ARG A 377 4.50 -29.04 -7.00
CA ARG A 377 3.31 -29.71 -6.42
C ARG A 377 3.60 -30.76 -5.32
N HIS A 378 4.87 -31.00 -5.00
CA HIS A 378 5.33 -31.90 -3.94
C HIS A 378 6.10 -31.16 -2.83
N GLY A 379 6.21 -29.82 -2.93
CA GLY A 379 6.91 -28.95 -1.98
C GLY A 379 8.43 -28.92 -2.12
N ARG A 380 8.99 -29.54 -3.17
CA ARG A 380 10.41 -29.50 -3.51
C ARG A 380 10.74 -28.20 -4.24
N ARG A 381 11.96 -27.69 -4.09
CA ARG A 381 12.43 -26.44 -4.73
C ARG A 381 12.29 -26.52 -6.25
N SER A 382 11.56 -25.59 -6.87
CA SER A 382 11.33 -25.58 -8.33
C SER A 382 12.21 -24.60 -9.11
N ARG A 383 12.86 -23.64 -8.42
CA ARG A 383 13.73 -22.62 -9.03
C ARG A 383 14.97 -22.34 -8.20
N ASP A 384 16.02 -21.85 -8.86
CA ASP A 384 17.32 -21.57 -8.23
C ASP A 384 17.40 -20.26 -7.43
N ARG A 385 16.34 -19.45 -7.44
CA ARG A 385 16.30 -18.13 -6.78
C ARG A 385 15.00 -17.91 -6.04
N GLU A 386 15.14 -17.56 -4.77
CA GLU A 386 14.11 -17.04 -3.89
C GLU A 386 13.89 -15.54 -4.13
N ILE A 387 12.71 -15.03 -3.81
CA ILE A 387 12.46 -13.58 -3.73
C ILE A 387 12.91 -13.11 -2.34
N MET A 388 13.92 -12.24 -2.31
CA MET A 388 14.40 -11.60 -1.07
C MET A 388 13.89 -10.16 -0.99
N TYR A 389 13.39 -9.76 0.18
CA TYR A 389 12.86 -8.41 0.40
C TYR A 389 14.01 -7.44 0.79
N PRO A 390 14.09 -6.23 0.20
CA PRO A 390 15.14 -5.26 0.53
C PRO A 390 14.97 -4.65 1.94
N ALA A 391 13.74 -4.58 2.43
CA ALA A 391 13.39 -4.15 3.78
C ALA A 391 12.46 -5.19 4.44
N VAL A 392 12.32 -5.12 5.76
CA VAL A 392 11.45 -6.03 6.54
C VAL A 392 9.98 -5.81 6.13
N PRO A 393 9.23 -6.86 5.73
CA PRO A 393 7.81 -6.76 5.45
C PRO A 393 7.00 -6.42 6.72
N THR A 394 6.09 -5.47 6.56
CA THR A 394 5.04 -5.10 7.54
C THR A 394 3.67 -5.66 7.13
N ALA A 395 3.47 -5.90 5.83
CA ALA A 395 2.32 -6.62 5.28
C ALA A 395 2.64 -7.16 3.87
N ILE A 396 1.83 -8.12 3.42
CA ILE A 396 1.87 -8.72 2.07
C ILE A 396 0.48 -8.60 1.46
N ALA A 397 0.42 -8.29 0.17
CA ALA A 397 -0.77 -8.46 -0.66
C ALA A 397 -0.42 -9.10 -2.02
N TYR A 398 -1.43 -9.57 -2.76
CA TYR A 398 -1.26 -10.12 -4.11
C TYR A 398 -2.24 -9.45 -5.08
N ARG A 399 -1.73 -8.93 -6.19
CA ARG A 399 -2.50 -8.16 -7.18
C ARG A 399 -2.07 -8.53 -8.58
N ASP A 400 -2.99 -9.12 -9.34
CA ASP A 400 -2.89 -9.30 -10.80
C ASP A 400 -1.53 -9.92 -11.26
N GLY A 401 -1.13 -11.04 -10.63
CA GLY A 401 0.14 -11.72 -10.92
C GLY A 401 1.37 -11.15 -10.19
N HIS A 402 1.21 -10.17 -9.32
CA HIS A 402 2.30 -9.50 -8.61
C HIS A 402 2.17 -9.59 -7.09
N LEU A 403 3.31 -9.80 -6.42
CA LEU A 403 3.45 -9.74 -4.96
C LEU A 403 3.71 -8.29 -4.57
N VAL A 404 2.88 -7.76 -3.66
CA VAL A 404 2.98 -6.38 -3.17
C VAL A 404 3.45 -6.42 -1.72
N VAL A 405 4.72 -6.08 -1.51
CA VAL A 405 5.42 -6.15 -0.23
C VAL A 405 5.45 -4.77 0.40
N TYR A 406 4.83 -4.62 1.56
CA TYR A 406 4.79 -3.34 2.28
C TYR A 406 5.89 -3.28 3.33
N SER A 407 6.60 -2.16 3.43
CA SER A 407 7.52 -1.85 4.54
C SER A 407 7.16 -0.49 5.16
N ASP A 408 7.81 -0.13 6.26
CA ASP A 408 7.64 1.20 6.87
C ASP A 408 8.06 2.37 5.95
N THR A 409 8.86 2.13 4.91
CA THR A 409 9.49 3.21 4.12
C THR A 409 9.23 3.17 2.62
N HIS A 410 8.72 2.05 2.08
CA HIS A 410 8.34 1.87 0.68
C HIS A 410 7.46 0.63 0.48
N ILE A 411 6.80 0.53 -0.68
CA ILE A 411 6.10 -0.66 -1.15
C ILE A 411 6.87 -1.20 -2.37
N ASP A 412 7.19 -2.49 -2.38
CA ASP A 412 7.83 -3.17 -3.51
C ASP A 412 6.88 -4.12 -4.23
N ILE A 413 7.01 -4.14 -5.55
CA ILE A 413 6.19 -4.96 -6.45
C ILE A 413 7.12 -5.95 -7.14
N PHE A 414 6.89 -7.24 -6.91
CA PHE A 414 7.59 -8.34 -7.58
C PHE A 414 6.63 -9.07 -8.51
N ASN A 415 7.08 -9.47 -9.70
CA ASN A 415 6.29 -10.32 -10.57
C ASN A 415 6.35 -11.77 -10.08
N CYS A 416 5.21 -12.36 -9.70
CA CYS A 416 5.20 -13.73 -9.14
C CYS A 416 5.60 -14.79 -10.16
N ALA A 417 5.42 -14.53 -11.47
CA ALA A 417 5.73 -15.50 -12.51
C ALA A 417 7.23 -15.54 -12.86
N THR A 418 7.96 -14.42 -12.80
CA THR A 418 9.42 -14.37 -13.05
C THR A 418 10.27 -14.36 -11.79
N GLY A 419 9.75 -13.83 -10.67
CA GLY A 419 10.51 -13.54 -9.45
C GLY A 419 11.24 -12.19 -9.47
N GLU A 420 11.06 -11.39 -10.53
CA GLU A 420 11.77 -10.11 -10.69
C GLU A 420 11.09 -8.96 -9.93
N TRP A 421 11.92 -8.08 -9.38
CA TRP A 421 11.49 -6.83 -8.74
C TRP A 421 11.22 -5.75 -9.80
N VAL A 422 9.95 -5.56 -10.13
CA VAL A 422 9.55 -4.68 -11.24
C VAL A 422 9.50 -3.22 -10.83
N GLN A 423 9.07 -2.89 -9.61
CA GLN A 423 8.84 -1.51 -9.19
C GLN A 423 8.99 -1.31 -7.68
N THR A 424 9.42 -0.11 -7.28
CA THR A 424 9.25 0.42 -5.91
C THR A 424 8.36 1.66 -5.94
N VAL A 425 7.41 1.74 -5.00
CA VAL A 425 6.54 2.90 -4.76
C VAL A 425 6.92 3.54 -3.42
N ASN A 426 7.25 4.83 -3.43
CA ASN A 426 7.99 5.51 -2.36
C ASN A 426 7.16 5.92 -1.11
N ILE A 427 6.05 5.22 -0.84
CA ILE A 427 5.06 5.60 0.16
C ILE A 427 5.43 5.00 1.53
N LYS A 428 5.61 5.87 2.51
CA LYS A 428 6.01 5.51 3.88
C LYS A 428 4.78 5.19 4.74
N LYS A 429 4.95 4.30 5.71
CA LYS A 429 3.91 3.82 6.64
C LYS A 429 2.63 3.40 5.90
N ALA A 430 2.79 2.64 4.82
CA ALA A 430 1.69 2.12 4.02
C ALA A 430 1.19 0.78 4.59
N LYS A 431 -0.13 0.57 4.60
CA LYS A 431 -0.77 -0.67 5.04
C LYS A 431 -1.90 -1.05 4.07
N PRO A 432 -1.97 -2.29 3.55
CA PRO A 432 -3.12 -2.75 2.79
C PRO A 432 -4.36 -2.82 3.68
N LEU A 433 -5.52 -2.50 3.11
CA LEU A 433 -6.83 -2.59 3.78
C LEU A 433 -7.66 -3.78 3.30
N ASN A 434 -7.23 -4.47 2.23
CA ASN A 434 -7.78 -5.73 1.76
C ASN A 434 -6.66 -6.66 1.29
N ASP A 435 -7.02 -7.93 1.09
CA ASP A 435 -6.10 -9.00 0.71
C ASP A 435 -5.31 -8.72 -0.59
N SER A 436 -5.91 -7.95 -1.52
CA SER A 436 -5.29 -7.55 -2.78
C SER A 436 -4.44 -6.27 -2.72
N GLY A 437 -4.42 -5.55 -1.58
CA GLY A 437 -3.70 -4.28 -1.44
C GLY A 437 -4.22 -3.15 -2.34
N SER A 438 -5.34 -3.39 -3.03
CA SER A 438 -5.95 -2.45 -3.97
C SER A 438 -6.43 -1.17 -3.28
N LEU A 439 -6.91 -1.28 -2.03
CA LEU A 439 -7.09 -0.15 -1.11
C LEU A 439 -5.98 -0.18 -0.06
N THR A 440 -5.30 0.94 0.12
CA THR A 440 -4.16 1.08 1.02
C THR A 440 -4.30 2.36 1.84
N LEU A 441 -4.02 2.28 3.15
CA LEU A 441 -3.90 3.44 4.02
C LEU A 441 -2.42 3.85 4.09
N CYS A 442 -2.10 5.14 4.03
CA CYS A 442 -0.75 5.62 4.35
C CYS A 442 -0.78 6.86 5.25
N THR A 443 0.34 7.12 5.94
CA THR A 443 0.51 8.32 6.77
C THR A 443 1.58 9.23 6.17
N LEU A 444 1.18 10.37 5.61
CA LEU A 444 2.08 11.41 5.09
C LEU A 444 1.84 12.70 5.88
N TYR A 445 2.92 13.38 6.29
CA TYR A 445 2.86 14.63 7.08
C TYR A 445 1.93 14.55 8.32
N ASP A 446 1.92 13.38 9.00
CA ASP A 446 1.07 13.04 10.15
C ASP A 446 -0.45 13.08 9.88
N LEU A 447 -0.83 13.04 8.60
CA LEU A 447 -2.20 12.90 8.10
C LEU A 447 -2.39 11.52 7.46
N ALA A 448 -3.60 10.96 7.59
CA ALA A 448 -3.96 9.69 6.97
C ALA A 448 -4.59 9.94 5.59
N HIS A 449 -4.14 9.20 4.57
CA HIS A 449 -4.67 9.26 3.21
C HIS A 449 -5.17 7.88 2.79
N LEU A 450 -6.31 7.82 2.07
CA LEU A 450 -6.78 6.59 1.45
C LEU A 450 -6.32 6.53 0.00
N LEU A 451 -5.57 5.49 -0.34
CA LEU A 451 -5.04 5.23 -1.66
C LEU A 451 -5.81 4.10 -2.37
N TYR A 452 -6.01 4.27 -3.67
CA TYR A 452 -6.19 3.18 -4.61
C TYR A 452 -4.87 2.90 -5.32
N LEU A 453 -4.41 1.65 -5.27
CA LEU A 453 -3.29 1.19 -6.09
C LEU A 453 -3.85 0.67 -7.42
N SER A 454 -4.04 1.57 -8.39
CA SER A 454 -4.43 1.19 -9.75
C SER A 454 -3.34 0.35 -10.40
N ASN A 455 -3.72 -0.65 -11.19
CA ASN A 455 -2.81 -1.40 -12.05
C ASN A 455 -2.96 -0.91 -13.48
N ILE A 456 -1.93 -0.27 -14.04
CA ILE A 456 -2.01 0.40 -15.36
C ILE A 456 -2.14 -0.58 -16.53
N HIS A 457 -1.96 -1.88 -16.29
CA HIS A 457 -2.13 -2.96 -17.29
C HIS A 457 -3.49 -3.66 -17.18
N GLN A 458 -4.37 -3.20 -16.28
CA GLN A 458 -5.71 -3.73 -16.06
C GLN A 458 -6.77 -2.64 -16.25
N ARG A 459 -8.04 -3.04 -16.35
CA ARG A 459 -9.15 -2.09 -16.36
C ARG A 459 -9.37 -1.52 -14.95
N GLU A 460 -9.56 -0.21 -14.85
CA GLU A 460 -9.96 0.46 -13.62
C GLU A 460 -11.23 -0.17 -13.02
N VAL A 461 -11.19 -0.47 -11.73
CA VAL A 461 -12.34 -1.02 -10.98
C VAL A 461 -13.19 0.09 -10.36
N LEU A 462 -12.58 1.25 -10.09
CA LEU A 462 -13.24 2.45 -9.55
C LEU A 462 -13.47 3.49 -10.65
N ASN A 463 -14.50 4.32 -10.46
CA ASN A 463 -14.76 5.51 -11.26
C ASN A 463 -13.85 6.66 -10.77
N LEU A 464 -12.79 6.94 -11.53
CA LEU A 464 -11.75 7.90 -11.15
C LEU A 464 -11.90 9.27 -11.86
N ASP A 465 -12.82 9.41 -12.81
CA ASP A 465 -13.05 10.63 -13.60
C ASP A 465 -13.46 11.82 -12.69
N ASN A 466 -14.24 11.52 -11.65
CA ASN A 466 -14.62 12.49 -10.63
C ASN A 466 -13.45 12.92 -9.72
N ILE A 467 -12.38 12.11 -9.64
CA ILE A 467 -11.23 12.27 -8.75
C ILE A 467 -10.10 13.01 -9.49
N VAL A 468 -9.64 12.48 -10.62
CA VAL A 468 -8.64 13.11 -11.48
C VAL A 468 -9.33 13.99 -12.50
N THR A 469 -9.56 15.26 -12.14
CA THR A 469 -10.22 16.22 -13.04
C THR A 469 -9.22 16.73 -14.07
N LEU A 470 -9.53 16.53 -15.35
CA LEU A 470 -8.77 17.10 -16.46
C LEU A 470 -9.37 18.46 -16.86
N ASP A 471 -8.51 19.39 -17.27
CA ASP A 471 -8.96 20.60 -17.98
C ASP A 471 -9.31 20.31 -19.44
N ARG A 472 -9.73 21.35 -20.16
CA ARG A 472 -10.14 21.27 -21.56
C ARG A 472 -8.99 20.92 -22.51
N GLU A 473 -7.75 20.98 -22.01
CA GLU A 473 -6.50 20.65 -22.71
C GLU A 473 -5.93 19.29 -22.26
N GLY A 474 -6.64 18.54 -21.41
CA GLY A 474 -6.23 17.21 -20.93
C GLY A 474 -5.20 17.21 -19.80
N ARG A 475 -4.98 18.34 -19.12
CA ARG A 475 -4.02 18.46 -18.01
C ARG A 475 -4.72 18.28 -16.65
N THR A 476 -4.03 17.70 -15.68
CA THR A 476 -4.63 17.42 -14.36
C THR A 476 -4.79 18.66 -13.50
N VAL A 477 -6.04 18.96 -13.12
CA VAL A 477 -6.45 20.08 -12.26
C VAL A 477 -6.65 19.57 -10.83
N GLN A 478 -5.98 20.19 -9.87
CA GLN A 478 -6.29 19.98 -8.45
C GLN A 478 -7.65 20.61 -8.13
N LYS A 479 -8.69 19.78 -7.97
CA LYS A 479 -9.96 20.20 -7.33
C LYS A 479 -9.70 20.67 -5.90
N THR A 480 -10.50 21.61 -5.42
CA THR A 480 -10.58 21.94 -3.99
C THR A 480 -10.99 20.71 -3.17
N ARG A 481 -10.38 20.54 -2.00
CA ARG A 481 -10.56 19.40 -1.06
C ARG A 481 -12.01 18.90 -0.97
N ARG A 482 -12.20 17.59 -1.05
CA ARG A 482 -13.52 16.91 -1.05
C ARG A 482 -14.07 16.87 0.37
N ARG A 483 -14.88 17.85 0.74
CA ARG A 483 -15.70 17.78 1.96
C ARG A 483 -16.86 16.80 1.75
N PHE A 484 -16.66 15.54 2.12
CA PHE A 484 -17.75 14.56 2.15
C PHE A 484 -18.80 14.93 3.21
N SER A 485 -20.07 14.61 2.96
CA SER A 485 -21.16 14.78 3.94
C SER A 485 -21.44 13.46 4.68
N LEU A 486 -21.48 13.51 6.01
CA LEU A 486 -21.83 12.35 6.84
C LEU A 486 -23.36 12.23 6.96
N ARG A 487 -23.92 11.14 6.43
CA ARG A 487 -25.29 10.69 6.70
C ARG A 487 -25.26 9.70 7.87
N GLU A 488 -25.81 10.12 9.02
CA GLU A 488 -26.17 9.19 10.08
C GLU A 488 -27.40 8.36 9.66
N GLY A 489 -27.36 7.05 9.89
CA GLY A 489 -28.47 6.14 9.58
C GLY A 489 -29.74 6.50 10.35
N ASN A 490 -30.76 6.96 9.62
CA ASN A 490 -32.15 7.18 10.05
C ASN A 490 -32.39 7.68 11.49
N ARG A 491 -32.17 8.99 11.72
CA ARG A 491 -32.94 9.74 12.74
C ARG A 491 -33.62 11.03 12.25
N SER A 492 -33.51 11.39 10.98
CA SER A 492 -33.82 12.76 10.53
C SER A 492 -34.50 12.94 9.16
N GLN A 493 -34.89 11.87 8.44
CA GLN A 493 -35.62 11.98 7.14
C GLN A 493 -36.95 11.18 7.06
N ARG A 494 -37.68 11.07 8.18
CA ARG A 494 -39.13 10.77 8.16
C ARG A 494 -39.98 11.80 8.92
N ILE A 495 -39.49 13.04 9.04
CA ILE A 495 -40.33 14.19 9.38
C ILE A 495 -40.71 14.91 8.08
N ASN A 496 -42.00 14.83 7.76
CA ASN A 496 -42.68 15.50 6.66
C ASN A 496 -42.15 16.92 6.41
N THR A 497 -41.58 17.14 5.21
CA THR A 497 -40.92 18.41 4.81
C THR A 497 -41.87 19.60 4.80
N ASP A 498 -43.18 19.38 4.65
CA ASP A 498 -44.20 20.44 4.67
C ASP A 498 -44.55 20.96 6.08
N ARG A 499 -43.89 20.47 7.14
CA ARG A 499 -44.14 20.92 8.53
C ARG A 499 -42.96 21.61 9.22
N ARG A 500 -41.78 21.73 8.59
CA ARG A 500 -40.62 22.46 9.18
C ARG A 500 -40.42 23.89 8.65
N SER A 501 -41.43 24.45 7.99
CA SER A 501 -41.45 25.83 7.46
C SER A 501 -42.22 26.84 8.35
N LYS A 502 -42.68 26.43 9.55
CA LYS A 502 -43.50 27.26 10.47
C LYS A 502 -42.94 27.38 11.89
N LEU A 503 -41.61 27.36 12.06
CA LEU A 503 -40.93 27.62 13.34
C LEU A 503 -39.82 28.67 13.22
N ILE A 504 -40.07 29.72 12.43
CA ILE A 504 -39.53 31.06 12.69
C ILE A 504 -40.74 31.98 12.77
N SER A 505 -41.18 32.27 14.00
CA SER A 505 -42.16 33.34 14.23
C SER A 505 -41.49 34.68 13.93
N ALA A 506 -42.03 35.43 12.97
CA ALA A 506 -41.66 36.83 12.80
C ALA A 506 -41.89 37.60 14.13
N PRO A 507 -41.09 38.62 14.48
CA PRO A 507 -41.27 39.37 15.72
C PRO A 507 -42.59 40.16 15.69
N THR A 508 -43.62 39.61 16.32
CA THR A 508 -44.98 40.19 16.38
C THR A 508 -45.11 41.32 17.41
N ASN A 509 -44.14 42.24 17.45
CA ASN A 509 -44.40 43.61 17.90
C ASN A 509 -43.29 44.59 17.46
N PHE A 510 -43.60 45.46 16.50
CA PHE A 510 -42.86 46.72 16.28
C PHE A 510 -43.76 47.86 16.77
N ASN A 511 -43.60 48.26 18.03
CA ASN A 511 -44.31 49.40 18.59
C ASN A 511 -43.85 50.68 17.88
N HIS A 512 -44.78 51.32 17.16
CA HIS A 512 -44.60 52.68 16.64
C HIS A 512 -44.52 53.68 17.80
N ILE A 513 -43.30 54.02 18.23
CA ILE A 513 -43.09 55.15 19.15
C ILE A 513 -43.33 56.44 18.34
N SER A 514 -44.53 57.00 18.53
CA SER A 514 -44.97 58.21 17.85
C SER A 514 -44.48 59.44 18.61
N HIS A 515 -43.73 60.33 17.96
CA HIS A 515 -43.28 61.57 18.56
C HIS A 515 -44.45 62.57 18.68
N MET A 516 -44.95 62.73 19.90
CA MET A 516 -45.71 63.91 20.35
C MET A 516 -44.90 64.59 21.46
N GLY A 517 -44.46 65.83 21.26
CA GLY A 517 -43.91 66.67 22.32
C GLY A 517 -44.99 67.55 22.97
N PRO A 518 -44.64 68.63 23.70
CA PRO A 518 -43.29 69.06 24.11
C PRO A 518 -43.09 68.94 25.65
N GLY A 519 -41.85 69.03 26.11
CA GLY A 519 -41.50 69.06 27.54
C GLY A 519 -40.19 69.78 27.79
N ASP A 520 -40.13 70.59 28.86
CA ASP A 520 -39.03 71.52 29.15
C ASP A 520 -38.07 71.00 30.23
N GLY A 521 -36.83 71.48 30.21
CA GLY A 521 -35.75 71.14 31.15
C GLY A 521 -35.01 69.82 30.85
N ILE A 522 -33.77 69.62 31.35
CA ILE A 522 -32.97 70.43 32.27
C ILE A 522 -31.54 70.60 31.73
N GLN A 523 -30.98 71.80 31.93
CA GLN A 523 -29.61 72.19 31.56
C GLN A 523 -28.52 71.57 32.48
N ARG A 524 -27.24 71.74 32.08
CA ARG A 524 -25.99 71.54 32.87
C ARG A 524 -25.51 70.08 32.89
N GLN A 525 -24.21 69.77 32.97
CA GLN A 525 -22.97 70.57 33.16
C GLN A 525 -21.80 69.88 32.38
N ARG A 526 -20.81 70.60 31.82
CA ARG A 526 -19.40 70.78 32.30
C ARG A 526 -18.66 69.46 32.68
N LEU A 527 -17.38 69.22 32.36
CA LEU A 527 -16.31 70.03 31.71
C LEU A 527 -15.08 69.11 31.38
N ILE A 528 -14.07 69.70 30.71
CA ILE A 528 -12.63 69.32 30.68
C ILE A 528 -12.18 68.18 29.74
N ASP A 529 -11.15 68.52 28.97
CA ASP A 529 -10.36 67.73 28.03
C ASP A 529 -9.32 66.81 28.72
N LEU A 530 -8.66 65.93 27.95
CA LEU A 530 -7.23 66.13 27.68
C LEU A 530 -6.69 65.28 26.52
N THR A 531 -5.86 65.93 25.72
CA THR A 531 -5.19 65.54 24.47
C THR A 531 -4.32 64.28 24.51
N THR A 532 -4.13 63.64 23.34
CA THR A 532 -2.82 63.10 22.89
C THR A 532 -2.75 63.03 21.36
N SER A 533 -1.77 63.72 20.76
CA SER A 533 -1.16 63.56 19.42
C SER A 533 -2.06 63.46 18.15
N LEU A 534 -1.98 64.36 17.15
CA LEU A 534 -0.89 64.53 16.13
C LEU A 534 -0.71 63.25 15.26
N VAL A 535 -0.61 63.24 13.92
CA VAL A 535 -0.52 64.26 12.83
C VAL A 535 -0.65 63.52 11.47
N ASP A 536 -1.20 64.01 10.33
CA ASP A 536 -1.95 65.25 10.07
C ASP A 536 -2.84 65.22 8.78
N GLN A 537 -3.51 66.35 8.54
CA GLN A 537 -4.30 66.93 7.42
C GLN A 537 -3.96 66.66 5.93
N THR A 538 -5.03 66.65 5.09
CA THR A 538 -5.21 67.43 3.82
C THR A 538 -6.62 67.14 3.24
N THR A 539 -7.67 67.92 3.56
CA THR A 539 -8.24 69.07 2.80
C THR A 539 -8.88 68.78 1.42
N ASP A 540 -10.21 68.57 1.39
CA ASP A 540 -11.25 69.55 0.97
C ASP A 540 -11.03 70.54 -0.23
N PRO A 541 -12.10 71.12 -0.84
CA PRO A 541 -13.49 70.62 -1.02
C PRO A 541 -14.24 71.07 -2.33
N ASN A 542 -15.41 70.46 -2.60
CA ASN A 542 -16.62 71.09 -3.24
C ASN A 542 -16.52 71.65 -4.70
N PRO A 543 -17.57 72.28 -5.30
CA PRO A 543 -19.03 72.19 -5.09
C PRO A 543 -19.95 72.13 -6.36
N TYR A 544 -21.27 71.94 -6.13
CA TYR A 544 -22.47 72.42 -6.86
C TYR A 544 -22.65 72.30 -8.40
N GLY A 545 -23.86 71.87 -8.82
CA GLY A 545 -24.37 72.04 -10.20
C GLY A 545 -25.64 71.26 -10.56
N ALA A 546 -26.83 71.77 -10.20
CA ALA A 546 -28.15 71.30 -10.69
C ALA A 546 -28.63 72.21 -11.86
N PRO A 547 -29.60 71.85 -12.74
CA PRO A 547 -30.99 71.51 -12.33
C PRO A 547 -31.76 70.47 -13.19
N THR A 548 -32.98 70.15 -12.74
CA THR A 548 -34.06 69.43 -13.47
C THR A 548 -34.98 70.42 -14.22
N PRO A 549 -35.81 70.00 -15.21
CA PRO A 549 -37.16 69.47 -14.90
C PRO A 549 -37.69 68.34 -15.83
N GLN A 550 -38.85 67.78 -15.46
CA GLN A 550 -39.64 66.76 -16.18
C GLN A 550 -40.63 67.41 -17.18
N PRO A 551 -41.40 66.67 -18.01
CA PRO A 551 -42.73 66.22 -17.54
C PRO A 551 -43.36 64.94 -18.16
N ARG A 552 -44.13 64.18 -17.34
CA ARG A 552 -45.34 63.36 -17.71
C ARG A 552 -45.13 62.16 -18.69
N GLN A 553 -45.99 61.13 -18.80
CA GLN A 553 -47.12 60.57 -18.01
C GLN A 553 -47.43 59.14 -18.54
N GLN A 554 -47.77 58.16 -17.68
CA GLN A 554 -48.91 57.21 -17.83
C GLN A 554 -48.87 56.04 -16.81
N PRO A 555 -50.01 55.37 -16.49
CA PRO A 555 -50.06 54.27 -15.53
C PRO A 555 -50.71 52.94 -16.04
N THR A 556 -50.64 51.91 -15.19
CA THR A 556 -51.49 50.69 -15.09
C THR A 556 -51.27 49.44 -15.98
N LYS A 557 -51.50 48.28 -15.31
CA LYS A 557 -51.98 46.95 -15.79
C LYS A 557 -51.01 45.92 -16.43
N LEU A 558 -50.91 44.79 -15.69
CA LEU A 558 -50.99 43.38 -16.12
C LEU A 558 -50.00 42.84 -17.18
N ALA A 559 -49.21 41.83 -16.77
CA ALA A 559 -48.41 40.98 -17.66
C ALA A 559 -49.12 39.63 -17.97
N PRO A 560 -49.00 39.07 -19.19
CA PRO A 560 -49.69 37.86 -19.61
C PRO A 560 -48.91 36.54 -19.39
N LEU A 561 -49.62 35.42 -19.55
CA LEU A 561 -49.07 34.05 -19.53
C LEU A 561 -48.46 33.63 -20.89
N PRO A 562 -47.48 32.71 -20.92
CA PRO A 562 -47.01 32.05 -22.15
C PRO A 562 -47.92 30.88 -22.58
N PRO A 563 -48.06 30.58 -23.89
CA PRO A 563 -48.94 29.53 -24.42
C PRO A 563 -48.30 28.13 -24.47
N LYS A 564 -49.14 27.10 -24.70
CA LYS A 564 -48.75 25.69 -24.96
C LYS A 564 -49.08 25.28 -26.40
N HIS A 565 -48.27 24.39 -27.01
CA HIS A 565 -48.58 22.98 -27.34
C HIS A 565 -47.74 22.45 -28.52
N GLY A 566 -47.46 21.13 -28.52
CA GLY A 566 -46.85 20.41 -29.64
C GLY A 566 -46.33 19.04 -29.21
N GLU A 567 -47.07 17.97 -29.53
CA GLU A 567 -46.69 16.58 -29.17
C GLU A 567 -45.91 15.89 -30.30
N ARG A 568 -45.06 14.90 -29.97
CA ARG A 568 -45.11 13.55 -30.60
C ARG A 568 -44.19 12.48 -29.98
N LYS A 569 -44.85 11.40 -29.56
CA LYS A 569 -44.48 9.96 -29.60
C LYS A 569 -43.17 9.44 -28.98
N ARG A 570 -43.39 8.53 -28.03
CA ARG A 570 -42.52 7.48 -27.47
C ARG A 570 -42.55 6.22 -28.38
N PRO A 571 -41.46 5.44 -28.53
CA PRO A 571 -41.51 4.05 -28.97
C PRO A 571 -41.74 3.07 -27.80
N GLU A 572 -42.32 1.90 -28.06
CA GLU A 572 -42.75 0.94 -27.03
C GLU A 572 -41.84 -0.29 -26.90
N ILE A 573 -42.13 -1.13 -25.90
CA ILE A 573 -41.43 -2.39 -25.59
C ILE A 573 -42.01 -3.53 -26.43
N SER A 574 -41.15 -4.38 -27.00
CA SER A 574 -41.55 -5.65 -27.61
C SER A 574 -40.51 -6.75 -27.39
N ASN A 575 -40.95 -7.93 -26.96
CA ASN A 575 -40.17 -9.15 -26.70
C ASN A 575 -41.09 -10.37 -26.96
N PRO A 576 -40.58 -11.60 -27.15
CA PRO A 576 -39.36 -12.00 -27.89
C PRO A 576 -39.64 -13.21 -28.82
N THR A 577 -38.72 -13.56 -29.74
CA THR A 577 -38.60 -14.92 -30.35
C THR A 577 -37.26 -15.07 -31.10
N PRO A 578 -36.75 -16.29 -31.37
CA PRO A 578 -35.30 -16.53 -31.45
C PRO A 578 -34.69 -16.51 -32.86
N ILE A 579 -33.42 -16.09 -32.95
CA ILE A 579 -32.58 -16.30 -34.14
C ILE A 579 -31.29 -17.05 -33.78
N ARG A 580 -31.27 -18.28 -34.31
CA ARG A 580 -30.18 -19.22 -34.59
C ARG A 580 -28.74 -18.67 -34.66
N THR A 581 -27.80 -19.45 -34.14
CA THR A 581 -26.34 -19.24 -34.29
C THR A 581 -25.85 -19.44 -35.73
N THR A 582 -25.02 -18.52 -36.23
CA THR A 582 -24.23 -18.68 -37.46
C THR A 582 -22.84 -18.06 -37.30
N PHE A 583 -21.79 -18.83 -37.56
CA PHE A 583 -20.40 -18.36 -37.50
C PHE A 583 -20.05 -17.48 -38.72
N PRO A 584 -19.20 -16.44 -38.57
CA PRO A 584 -18.63 -15.74 -39.72
C PRO A 584 -17.67 -16.66 -40.48
N ALA A 585 -17.98 -16.97 -41.73
CA ALA A 585 -17.10 -17.74 -42.60
C ALA A 585 -15.93 -16.87 -43.12
N TYR A 586 -14.72 -17.43 -43.12
CA TYR A 586 -13.60 -16.85 -43.86
C TYR A 586 -13.89 -16.88 -45.36
N ASN A 587 -13.58 -15.79 -46.07
CA ASN A 587 -13.42 -15.82 -47.51
C ASN A 587 -12.19 -14.99 -47.90
N GLY A 588 -11.31 -15.57 -48.72
CA GLY A 588 -9.92 -15.12 -48.83
C GLY A 588 -9.62 -14.21 -50.02
N ALA A 589 -8.88 -13.13 -49.77
CA ALA A 589 -8.16 -12.37 -50.80
C ALA A 589 -6.65 -12.60 -50.64
N LYS A 590 -5.98 -13.08 -51.69
CA LYS A 590 -4.54 -13.42 -51.64
C LYS A 590 -3.69 -12.14 -51.60
N ARG A 591 -2.78 -12.03 -50.63
CA ARG A 591 -1.58 -11.18 -50.70
C ARG A 591 -0.34 -12.03 -50.45
N ALA A 592 0.68 -11.86 -51.29
CA ALA A 592 1.92 -12.62 -51.21
C ALA A 592 2.82 -12.13 -50.07
N ALA A 593 3.60 -13.02 -49.48
CA ALA A 593 4.65 -12.67 -48.52
C ALA A 593 5.91 -12.14 -49.26
N PRO A 594 6.67 -11.20 -48.67
CA PRO A 594 7.93 -10.74 -49.24
C PRO A 594 8.99 -11.86 -49.20
N PRO A 595 9.95 -11.88 -50.15
CA PRO A 595 10.99 -12.90 -50.19
C PRO A 595 11.96 -12.77 -49.00
N ARG A 596 12.32 -13.90 -48.40
CA ARG A 596 13.37 -13.98 -47.38
C ARG A 596 14.75 -13.82 -48.04
N PRO A 597 15.62 -12.89 -47.57
CA PRO A 597 17.00 -12.84 -48.03
C PRO A 597 17.72 -14.17 -47.82
N ARG A 598 18.39 -14.66 -48.86
CA ARG A 598 19.40 -15.72 -48.76
C ARG A 598 20.75 -15.05 -48.89
N ASP A 599 21.51 -14.97 -47.81
CA ASP A 599 22.97 -14.90 -47.82
C ASP A 599 23.48 -15.35 -46.45
N LEU A 600 24.51 -16.19 -46.45
CA LEU A 600 25.21 -16.67 -45.26
C LEU A 600 26.65 -16.15 -45.32
N PRO A 601 27.16 -15.45 -44.29
CA PRO A 601 28.57 -15.09 -44.24
C PRO A 601 29.44 -16.35 -44.07
N PRO A 602 30.67 -16.37 -44.62
CA PRO A 602 31.55 -17.54 -44.57
C PRO A 602 32.05 -17.84 -43.15
N ALA A 603 32.30 -19.11 -42.87
CA ALA A 603 32.81 -19.57 -41.58
C ALA A 603 34.30 -19.21 -41.37
N LEU A 604 34.64 -18.85 -40.13
CA LEU A 604 36.02 -18.67 -39.67
C LEU A 604 36.49 -19.92 -38.89
N PRO A 605 37.82 -20.20 -38.85
CA PRO A 605 38.34 -21.51 -38.46
C PRO A 605 38.30 -21.79 -36.95
N ARG A 606 38.30 -23.09 -36.61
CA ARG A 606 38.42 -23.58 -35.22
C ARG A 606 39.85 -23.43 -34.70
N PRO A 607 40.06 -22.96 -33.47
CA PRO A 607 41.24 -23.29 -32.67
C PRO A 607 41.16 -24.74 -32.18
N SER A 608 42.32 -25.38 -31.99
CA SER A 608 42.48 -26.70 -31.35
C SER A 608 42.77 -26.59 -29.86
N ASP A 609 42.74 -27.72 -29.15
CA ASP A 609 42.75 -27.84 -27.69
C ASP A 609 43.95 -27.20 -26.98
N THR A 610 43.72 -26.57 -25.82
CA THR A 610 44.14 -27.09 -24.48
C THR A 610 43.80 -26.11 -23.33
N SER A 611 43.89 -26.61 -22.09
CA SER A 611 43.76 -25.93 -20.78
C SER A 611 42.33 -25.71 -20.22
N PRO A 612 42.11 -25.91 -18.89
CA PRO A 612 40.78 -26.02 -18.30
C PRO A 612 40.14 -24.68 -17.91
N SER A 613 38.80 -24.63 -17.95
CA SER A 613 37.99 -23.54 -17.40
C SER A 613 37.59 -23.80 -15.95
N PRO A 614 37.56 -22.79 -15.06
CA PRO A 614 36.95 -22.90 -13.73
C PRO A 614 35.42 -22.73 -13.80
N ASP A 615 34.70 -23.44 -12.92
CA ASP A 615 33.23 -23.45 -12.92
C ASP A 615 32.57 -22.12 -12.53
N PRO A 616 31.42 -21.76 -13.13
CA PRO A 616 30.65 -20.56 -12.81
C PRO A 616 29.80 -20.73 -11.53
N ALA A 617 30.38 -21.27 -10.46
CA ALA A 617 29.69 -21.73 -9.26
C ALA A 617 30.16 -21.05 -7.96
N SER A 618 30.36 -19.72 -7.97
CA SER A 618 30.61 -18.92 -6.75
C SER A 618 30.32 -17.41 -6.91
N ILE A 619 29.03 -17.03 -6.92
CA ILE A 619 28.58 -15.65 -6.68
C ILE A 619 27.37 -15.70 -5.75
N GLY A 620 27.58 -15.57 -4.43
CA GLY A 620 26.48 -15.65 -3.46
C GLY A 620 26.82 -15.91 -1.98
N SER A 621 27.87 -15.29 -1.42
CA SER A 621 28.10 -15.29 0.05
C SER A 621 28.82 -14.03 0.53
N MET A 622 28.09 -13.13 1.21
CA MET A 622 28.65 -11.96 1.88
C MET A 622 29.12 -12.34 3.30
N SER A 623 30.22 -13.11 3.40
CA SER A 623 30.70 -13.66 4.68
C SER A 623 32.23 -13.71 4.81
N SER A 624 32.91 -12.59 4.51
CA SER A 624 34.38 -12.51 4.52
C SER A 624 34.94 -11.12 4.87
N LEU A 625 34.41 -10.49 5.93
CA LEU A 625 34.85 -9.17 6.45
C LEU A 625 35.41 -9.21 7.89
N HIS A 626 36.10 -10.29 8.28
CA HIS A 626 36.74 -10.41 9.60
C HIS A 626 38.24 -10.81 9.60
N GLU A 627 38.86 -11.07 8.44
CA GLU A 627 40.27 -11.51 8.39
C GLU A 627 41.28 -10.48 7.83
N ILE A 628 40.86 -9.24 7.54
CA ILE A 628 41.73 -8.21 6.91
C ILE A 628 42.19 -7.12 7.90
N ILE A 629 42.41 -7.47 9.18
CA ILE A 629 42.98 -6.55 10.20
C ILE A 629 44.08 -7.24 11.05
N LYS A 630 44.81 -8.23 10.48
CA LYS A 630 46.08 -8.75 11.01
C LYS A 630 47.03 -9.09 9.86
N GLY A 631 47.65 -8.08 9.25
CA GLY A 631 48.38 -8.25 7.99
C GLY A 631 49.61 -7.36 7.76
N THR A 632 50.12 -6.67 8.79
CA THR A 632 51.33 -5.82 8.67
C THR A 632 52.16 -5.84 9.95
N GLU A 633 53.21 -6.68 10.01
CA GLU A 633 54.55 -6.25 10.42
C GLU A 633 55.67 -7.31 10.17
N ASN A 634 56.81 -6.79 9.70
CA ASN A 634 58.20 -7.27 9.81
C ASN A 634 58.60 -8.76 9.67
N ARG A 635 59.19 -9.03 8.50
CA ARG A 635 60.37 -9.89 8.22
C ARG A 635 61.15 -10.46 9.42
N SER A 636 61.41 -11.77 9.40
CA SER A 636 62.78 -12.35 9.32
C SER A 636 62.73 -13.89 9.19
N SER A 637 63.87 -14.54 8.94
CA SER A 637 64.01 -15.98 8.64
C SER A 637 65.32 -16.52 9.25
N PRO A 638 65.68 -17.82 9.12
CA PRO A 638 65.01 -19.01 9.67
C PRO A 638 66.01 -19.96 10.41
N ARG A 639 65.55 -21.03 11.10
CA ARG A 639 66.31 -22.33 11.22
C ARG A 639 65.56 -23.48 11.95
N HIS A 640 66.14 -24.69 11.83
CA HIS A 640 65.63 -26.03 12.20
C HIS A 640 65.53 -26.33 13.72
N SER A 641 64.70 -27.32 14.11
CA SER A 641 65.07 -28.59 14.84
C SER A 641 63.80 -29.35 15.32
N ILE A 642 63.53 -30.61 14.95
CA ILE A 642 63.98 -31.93 15.50
C ILE A 642 63.19 -32.41 16.76
N ALA A 643 62.79 -33.71 16.75
CA ALA A 643 62.22 -34.55 17.85
C ALA A 643 60.85 -34.14 18.46
N SER A 644 59.80 -34.96 18.68
CA SER A 644 59.52 -36.43 18.80
C SER A 644 59.33 -36.95 20.25
N ASN A 645 58.12 -37.44 20.60
CA ASN A 645 57.87 -38.80 21.14
C ASN A 645 56.41 -39.05 21.64
N ASN A 646 55.97 -40.31 21.50
CA ASN A 646 55.08 -41.15 22.36
C ASN A 646 53.84 -40.54 23.07
N SER A 647 52.60 -41.02 22.85
CA SER A 647 51.97 -42.32 23.27
C SER A 647 51.57 -42.36 24.76
N SER A 648 50.44 -42.95 25.22
CA SER A 648 49.33 -43.70 24.60
C SER A 648 48.22 -44.02 25.63
N ASN A 649 47.01 -44.38 25.17
CA ASN A 649 45.95 -45.18 25.87
C ASN A 649 45.26 -44.53 27.11
N LEU A 650 43.94 -44.26 27.09
CA LEU A 650 42.76 -45.16 27.25
C LEU A 650 42.46 -45.59 28.71
N SER A 651 41.37 -45.07 29.31
CA SER A 651 40.26 -45.84 29.97
C SER A 651 39.37 -44.96 30.89
N THR A 652 38.13 -45.42 31.13
CA THR A 652 37.05 -44.85 31.99
C THR A 652 36.38 -45.99 32.80
N PRO A 653 35.40 -45.75 33.69
CA PRO A 653 35.24 -44.81 34.83
C PRO A 653 35.23 -45.62 36.17
N PRO A 654 34.72 -45.16 37.36
CA PRO A 654 33.26 -45.02 37.67
C PRO A 654 32.90 -43.95 38.75
N SER A 655 31.70 -44.03 39.34
CA SER A 655 31.21 -43.35 40.57
C SER A 655 30.69 -44.40 41.57
N PRO A 656 30.50 -44.14 42.91
CA PRO A 656 29.24 -43.52 43.41
C PRO A 656 29.29 -42.82 44.82
N GLN A 657 28.12 -42.32 45.29
CA GLN A 657 27.64 -42.09 46.70
C GLN A 657 28.41 -41.07 47.61
N ALA A 658 27.79 -40.08 48.28
CA ALA A 658 26.69 -40.01 49.30
C ALA A 658 27.24 -40.20 50.75
N ASP A 659 26.86 -39.49 51.83
CA ASP A 659 25.78 -38.52 52.19
C ASP A 659 26.35 -37.42 53.17
N HIS A 660 25.67 -36.57 53.98
CA HIS A 660 24.28 -36.42 54.46
C HIS A 660 23.98 -35.00 55.09
N HIS A 661 22.74 -34.82 55.59
CA HIS A 661 22.26 -33.89 56.66
C HIS A 661 21.98 -32.37 56.47
N ASN A 662 20.69 -32.05 56.72
CA ASN A 662 20.11 -30.90 57.47
C ASN A 662 20.20 -29.45 56.91
N SER A 663 19.18 -28.59 57.01
CA SER A 663 17.77 -28.76 57.45
C SER A 663 16.87 -27.58 56.98
N SER A 664 15.55 -27.77 56.96
CA SER A 664 14.48 -26.79 56.64
C SER A 664 14.15 -25.87 57.85
N SER A 665 13.12 -24.99 57.92
CA SER A 665 11.80 -24.95 57.24
C SER A 665 11.00 -23.65 57.48
N TYR A 666 10.00 -23.36 56.61
CA TYR A 666 8.75 -22.59 56.85
C TYR A 666 8.86 -21.09 57.29
N ASP A 667 7.84 -20.23 57.16
CA ASP A 667 6.43 -20.40 56.71
C ASP A 667 5.86 -19.13 56.00
N SER A 668 4.62 -19.22 55.50
CA SER A 668 3.73 -18.16 54.93
C SER A 668 4.04 -17.61 53.54
#